data_AF-A0A6D2HQD9-F1
#
_entry.id   AF-A0A6D2HQD9-F1
#
_cell.length_a   1.000
_cell.length_b   1.000
_cell.length_c   1.000
_cell.angle_alpha   90.00
_cell.angle_beta   90.00
_cell.angle_gamma   90.00
#
_symmetry.space_group_name_H-M   'P 1'
#
loop_
_entity.id
_entity.type
_entity.pdbx_description
1 polymer ?
#
loop_
_entity_poly.entity_id
_entity_poly.type
_entity_poly.pdbx_seq_one_letter_code
_entity_poly.pdbx_strand_id
1 'polypeptide(L)'
;MTERGRAMWRTCLASAFRTALACTIVGSATLYGPEWILRHVAFPAFSYVTVILIITDATLGDTLRGCWLALYATCQSVGPAIITLRLIGPAHLTAATTSLAAALAAFVVVLPNSSTHLVAKRIALGQIVLIYVIGYIKGAETEPVMHPLRVAASTALGVIACVLALLVPLPRLATCEVKQGCKEIGQNVTTRVKLYMKAFCAEDATSAMASVSQARELSRICSKLYQTIKRYQPSMKWERLPFKVWRWQNVNDNKGEKLESMEIALRGMEMVLASKSTIPKSLLAGEVKDGLKNMQERVILSIKRVNNIPQPSVTPETDLEKPDECLQTLQEIPESPQDLPFYFFLFCIRLLETITMDKREDNKVKPEENKGSTKSKSRSWISDWDSKKVMPAIKLSLSLGLAIFLGTLYSKPNGYWAGLPVAISFAAAREATFKVANVKAQGTVIGTVYGVMGCFVFQRFLTVRFLSLLPWFLFSSFLSKSRMYGQAGGISAAIGAVLILGRKNFGHPSDFAIDRIIETFIGLSCSILVELILQPTRAANVAKLELSRSFHALYECASLFGAKVSKAEIMESQKKMRGHLNMLKKFTEEAHAEPIFWFSRFNASCYEKLFKSLSKMADLLQFSGHAIGYLGEQGKGKLPQCKEILSDVDKDLKSLTQSIGLLAKSFEEITLLKSLDALEKALAKSDNSSWDIELGKTPNPSFSGAESEPDKILETYLQHCRGVADGMFRVEEEKEEDVLEVDKSEVVLSLSALGFCVERMEKETREIEEMVKEFHRDQKSEACTIFLIICIKKMATNGTTTKPPPTPSPLRNSKFFQSNMRILVTGGAGFIGSHLVDRLMQNEKNEVIVADNYFTGSKDNLKKWIGHPRFELIRHDVTEPLMVEVDQIYHLACPASPIFYKYNAVKTIKTNVIGTLNMLGLAKRVGARILLTSTSEVYGDPLVHPQPESYWGNVNPIGVRSCYDEGKRCAETLMFDYHRQHGIEIRIARIFNTYGPRMNIDDGRVVSNFIAQALRGEALTVQKPGTQTRSFCYVSDMVDGLMRLMEGDQTGPINIGNPGEFTMVELAETVKELIKPDVEIKMVENTPDDPRQRKPDITKAKEVFGWEPKVKLREGLPLMEEDFRLRLGVVKK
;
A
#
# COMPACT_ATOMS: atom_id res chain seq x y z
N MET A 1 16.74 -18.05 -18.01
CA MET A 1 16.83 -16.66 -17.48
C MET A 1 16.67 -15.66 -18.61
N THR A 2 15.77 -14.69 -18.50
CA THR A 2 15.67 -13.57 -19.46
C THR A 2 16.99 -12.78 -19.51
N GLU A 3 17.32 -12.12 -20.62
CA GLU A 3 18.54 -11.29 -20.75
C GLU A 3 18.68 -10.27 -19.61
N ARG A 4 17.55 -9.71 -19.16
CA ARG A 4 17.45 -8.83 -18.00
C ARG A 4 17.89 -9.50 -16.69
N GLY A 5 17.50 -10.76 -16.49
CA GLY A 5 17.93 -11.56 -15.35
C GLY A 5 19.44 -11.79 -15.35
N ARG A 6 20.03 -12.10 -16.52
CA ARG A 6 21.48 -12.26 -16.67
C ARG A 6 22.25 -10.96 -16.40
N ALA A 7 21.76 -9.83 -16.89
CA ALA A 7 22.39 -8.53 -16.65
C ALA A 7 22.43 -8.18 -15.15
N MET A 8 21.29 -8.29 -14.45
CA MET A 8 21.22 -8.05 -13.01
C MET A 8 22.14 -8.98 -12.21
N TRP A 9 22.18 -10.26 -12.57
CA TRP A 9 23.09 -11.24 -11.95
C TRP A 9 24.55 -10.85 -12.12
N ARG A 10 24.98 -10.47 -13.32
CA ARG A 10 26.35 -10.00 -13.58
C ARG A 10 26.71 -8.78 -12.75
N THR A 11 25.81 -7.80 -12.62
CA THR A 11 26.06 -6.60 -11.81
C THR A 11 26.15 -6.93 -10.32
N CYS A 12 25.28 -7.80 -9.81
CA CYS A 12 25.33 -8.26 -8.41
C CYS A 12 26.63 -9.01 -8.12
N LEU A 13 27.03 -9.91 -9.02
CA LEU A 13 28.25 -10.70 -8.91
C LEU A 13 29.50 -9.81 -8.91
N ALA A 14 29.57 -8.84 -9.83
CA ALA A 14 30.68 -7.89 -9.91
C ALA A 14 30.79 -7.01 -8.64
N SER A 15 29.66 -6.54 -8.11
CA SER A 15 29.63 -5.78 -6.86
C SER A 15 30.07 -6.62 -5.65
N ALA A 16 29.57 -7.86 -5.56
CA ALA A 16 29.92 -8.78 -4.50
C ALA A 16 31.41 -9.16 -4.55
N PHE A 17 31.95 -9.41 -5.75
CA PHE A 17 33.37 -9.71 -5.95
C PHE A 17 34.28 -8.57 -5.48
N ARG A 18 33.94 -7.32 -5.79
CA ARG A 18 34.70 -6.14 -5.32
C ARG A 18 34.65 -5.99 -3.81
N THR A 19 33.47 -6.20 -3.23
CA THR A 19 33.29 -6.16 -1.76
C THR A 19 34.12 -7.26 -1.10
N ALA A 20 34.07 -8.47 -1.65
CA ALA A 20 34.89 -9.60 -1.23
C ALA A 20 36.39 -9.29 -1.34
N LEU A 21 36.85 -8.72 -2.46
CA LEU A 21 38.25 -8.36 -2.68
C LEU A 21 38.74 -7.32 -1.65
N ALA A 22 37.96 -6.25 -1.43
CA ALA A 22 38.28 -5.24 -0.42
C ALA A 22 38.35 -5.83 1.00
N CYS A 23 37.39 -6.68 1.36
CA CYS A 23 37.41 -7.38 2.64
C CYS A 23 38.62 -8.33 2.75
N THR A 24 38.99 -9.05 1.70
CA THR A 24 40.19 -9.89 1.69
C THR A 24 41.46 -9.06 1.88
N ILE A 25 41.56 -7.86 1.31
CA ILE A 25 42.69 -6.94 1.53
C ILE A 25 42.77 -6.54 3.02
N VAL A 26 41.63 -6.18 3.63
CA VAL A 26 41.57 -5.87 5.07
C VAL A 26 41.96 -7.07 5.92
N GLY A 27 41.47 -8.26 5.59
CA GLY A 27 41.80 -9.51 6.28
C GLY A 27 43.29 -9.82 6.21
N SER A 28 43.87 -9.79 5.01
CA SER A 28 45.31 -10.03 4.81
C SER A 28 46.17 -8.99 5.53
N ALA A 29 45.80 -7.71 5.50
CA ALA A 29 46.54 -6.65 6.19
C ALA A 29 46.46 -6.77 7.72
N THR A 30 45.34 -7.27 8.26
CA THR A 30 45.14 -7.42 9.72
C THR A 30 45.65 -8.75 10.28
N LEU A 31 45.96 -9.72 9.42
CA LEU A 31 46.51 -11.03 9.81
C LEU A 31 48.01 -11.16 9.52
N TYR A 32 48.45 -10.66 8.36
CA TYR A 32 49.82 -10.83 7.84
C TYR A 32 50.54 -9.49 7.63
N GLY A 33 49.93 -8.38 8.07
CA GLY A 33 50.53 -7.06 7.94
C GLY A 33 51.76 -6.88 8.84
N PRO A 34 52.65 -5.93 8.50
CA PRO A 34 53.78 -5.56 9.35
C PRO A 34 53.33 -5.07 10.74
N GLU A 35 54.21 -5.21 11.74
CA GLU A 35 53.88 -5.02 13.16
C GLU A 35 53.25 -3.66 13.49
N TRP A 36 53.64 -2.61 12.76
CA TRP A 36 53.06 -1.27 12.91
C TRP A 36 51.57 -1.22 12.50
N ILE A 37 51.15 -1.94 11.46
CA ILE A 37 49.73 -2.04 11.06
C ILE A 37 48.95 -2.80 12.12
N LEU A 38 49.49 -3.91 12.63
CA LEU A 38 48.86 -4.73 13.66
C LEU A 38 48.70 -3.96 14.99
N ARG A 39 49.66 -3.09 15.32
CA ARG A 39 49.63 -2.25 16.53
C ARG A 39 48.62 -1.10 16.44
N HIS A 40 48.48 -0.47 15.27
CA HIS A 40 47.61 0.70 15.09
C HIS A 40 46.18 0.36 14.68
N VAL A 41 45.94 -0.76 13.98
CA VAL A 41 44.60 -1.19 13.55
C VAL A 41 43.99 -2.13 14.59
N ALA A 42 43.49 -1.54 15.68
CA ALA A 42 42.92 -2.32 16.79
C ALA A 42 41.50 -2.86 16.53
N PHE A 43 40.79 -2.36 15.51
CA PHE A 43 39.40 -2.72 15.23
C PHE A 43 39.17 -3.19 13.78
N PRO A 44 39.66 -4.39 13.39
CA PRO A 44 39.45 -4.95 12.05
C PRO A 44 37.98 -5.02 11.63
N ALA A 45 37.07 -5.32 12.56
CA ALA A 45 35.62 -5.33 12.36
C ALA A 45 35.10 -4.03 11.74
N PHE A 46 35.63 -2.89 12.20
CA PHE A 46 35.21 -1.57 11.73
C PHE A 46 35.79 -1.23 10.34
N SER A 47 36.96 -1.76 10.01
CA SER A 47 37.52 -1.67 8.66
C SER A 47 36.61 -2.36 7.63
N TYR A 48 36.08 -3.53 7.94
CA TYR A 48 35.10 -4.22 7.10
C TYR A 48 33.77 -3.46 6.97
N VAL A 49 33.27 -2.85 8.05
CA VAL A 49 32.07 -1.98 7.99
C VAL A 49 32.31 -0.79 7.07
N THR A 50 33.48 -0.15 7.18
CA THR A 50 33.87 0.97 6.30
C THR A 50 33.88 0.54 4.84
N VAL A 51 34.40 -0.66 4.55
CA VAL A 51 34.37 -1.25 3.21
C VAL A 51 32.94 -1.39 2.69
N ILE A 52 32.04 -2.02 3.46
CA ILE A 52 30.64 -2.25 3.07
C ILE A 52 29.90 -0.93 2.82
N LEU A 53 30.15 0.10 3.62
CA LEU A 53 29.50 1.40 3.48
C LEU A 53 29.96 2.17 2.23
N ILE A 54 31.17 1.93 1.73
CA ILE A 54 31.77 2.68 0.61
C ILE A 54 31.66 1.94 -0.73
N ILE A 55 31.98 0.65 -0.78
CA ILE A 55 32.18 -0.06 -2.07
C ILE A 55 30.91 -0.71 -2.66
N THR A 56 29.87 -0.90 -1.86
CA THR A 56 28.66 -1.62 -2.29
C THR A 56 27.97 -0.90 -3.46
N ASP A 57 28.05 -1.46 -4.67
CA ASP A 57 27.56 -0.89 -5.94
C ASP A 57 28.14 0.51 -6.29
N ALA A 58 29.41 0.74 -5.96
CA ALA A 58 30.11 2.02 -6.20
C ALA A 58 30.90 2.04 -7.52
N THR A 59 30.98 3.22 -8.16
CA THR A 59 31.99 3.52 -9.21
C THR A 59 33.30 4.00 -8.59
N LEU A 60 34.33 4.20 -9.43
CA LEU A 60 35.57 4.83 -8.98
C LEU A 60 35.31 6.23 -8.40
N GLY A 61 34.49 7.04 -9.06
CA GLY A 61 34.08 8.36 -8.55
C GLY A 61 33.36 8.31 -7.20
N ASP A 62 32.46 7.35 -7.01
CA ASP A 62 31.77 7.14 -5.73
C ASP A 62 32.75 6.78 -4.60
N THR A 63 33.78 6.00 -4.91
CA THR A 63 34.77 5.58 -3.92
C THR A 63 35.74 6.69 -3.56
N LEU A 64 36.20 7.48 -4.54
CA LEU A 64 37.01 8.68 -4.27
C LEU A 64 36.23 9.69 -3.42
N ARG A 65 34.96 9.90 -3.76
CA ARG A 65 34.04 10.68 -2.93
C ARG A 65 33.90 10.05 -1.53
N GLY A 66 33.76 8.73 -1.45
CA GLY A 66 33.72 7.97 -0.20
C GLY A 66 34.97 8.14 0.68
N CYS A 67 36.16 8.22 0.07
CA CYS A 67 37.42 8.50 0.77
C CYS A 67 37.39 9.87 1.45
N TRP A 68 36.98 10.90 0.70
CA TRP A 68 36.82 12.25 1.24
C TRP A 68 35.79 12.29 2.37
N LEU A 69 34.68 11.59 2.20
CA LEU A 69 33.62 11.49 3.21
C LEU A 69 34.08 10.77 4.48
N ALA A 70 34.91 9.73 4.37
CA ALA A 70 35.47 9.02 5.51
C ALA A 70 36.52 9.85 6.26
N LEU A 71 37.34 10.62 5.55
CA LEU A 71 38.25 11.61 6.14
C LEU A 71 37.47 12.66 6.93
N TYR A 72 36.46 13.26 6.29
CA TYR A 72 35.57 14.24 6.91
C TYR A 72 34.88 13.68 8.17
N ALA A 73 34.34 12.46 8.08
CA ALA A 73 33.71 11.77 9.21
C ALA A 73 34.68 11.57 10.38
N THR A 74 35.93 11.21 10.09
CA THR A 74 36.98 11.00 11.10
C THR A 74 37.37 12.31 11.77
N CYS A 75 37.49 13.41 11.02
CA CYS A 75 37.72 14.73 11.60
C CYS A 75 36.55 15.17 12.50
N GLN A 76 35.32 14.89 12.08
CA GLN A 76 34.11 15.27 12.81
C GLN A 76 33.90 14.46 14.11
N SER A 77 34.42 13.22 14.19
CA SER A 77 34.23 12.33 15.34
C SER A 77 35.45 12.28 16.27
N VAL A 78 36.65 12.04 15.73
CA VAL A 78 37.86 11.74 16.52
C VAL A 78 38.40 12.97 17.23
N GLY A 79 38.45 14.12 16.54
CA GLY A 79 38.97 15.37 17.12
C GLY A 79 38.21 15.80 18.38
N PRO A 80 36.87 15.96 18.31
CA PRO A 80 36.06 16.26 19.49
C PRO A 80 36.15 15.18 20.57
N ALA A 81 36.19 13.90 20.20
CA ALA A 81 36.28 12.81 21.18
C ALA A 81 37.60 12.81 21.97
N ILE A 82 38.73 13.16 21.34
CA ILE A 82 40.02 13.32 22.05
C ILE A 82 39.92 14.42 23.11
N ILE A 83 39.29 15.55 22.78
CA ILE A 83 39.10 16.67 23.72
C ILE A 83 38.21 16.23 24.88
N THR A 84 37.08 15.58 24.60
CA THR A 84 36.14 15.09 25.62
C THR A 84 36.79 14.08 26.56
N LEU A 85 37.54 13.10 26.03
CA LEU A 85 38.22 12.08 26.84
C LEU A 85 39.36 12.66 27.68
N ARG A 86 40.03 13.72 27.22
CA ARG A 86 41.02 14.45 28.03
C ARG A 86 40.40 15.26 29.15
N LEU A 87 39.23 15.86 28.94
CA LEU A 87 38.55 16.71 29.94
C LEU A 87 37.87 15.89 31.04
N ILE A 88 37.17 14.80 30.66
CA ILE A 88 36.42 13.97 31.63
C ILE A 88 37.33 12.97 32.33
N GLY A 89 38.36 12.47 31.62
CA GLY A 89 39.19 11.36 32.07
C GLY A 89 38.47 10.00 31.89
N PRO A 90 39.09 9.00 31.24
CA PRO A 90 38.43 7.73 30.93
C PRO A 90 38.09 6.90 32.18
N ALA A 91 38.75 7.15 33.32
CA ALA A 91 38.45 6.51 34.61
C ALA A 91 37.15 7.00 35.27
N HIS A 92 36.65 8.19 34.91
CA HIS A 92 35.42 8.78 35.47
C HIS A 92 34.18 8.53 34.61
N LEU A 93 34.31 7.77 33.52
CA LEU A 93 33.18 7.40 32.68
C LEU A 93 32.30 6.38 33.40
N THR A 94 31.06 6.77 33.71
CA THR A 94 29.97 5.88 34.10
C THR A 94 29.13 5.47 32.88
N ALA A 95 28.27 4.47 33.01
CA ALA A 95 27.34 4.08 31.94
C ALA A 95 26.45 5.27 31.48
N ALA A 96 25.98 6.08 32.42
CA ALA A 96 25.14 7.25 32.15
C ALA A 96 25.94 8.37 31.43
N THR A 97 27.13 8.70 31.91
CA THR A 97 27.95 9.76 31.30
C THR A 97 28.46 9.36 29.91
N THR A 98 28.78 8.07 29.71
CA THR A 98 29.18 7.52 28.41
C THR A 98 28.04 7.60 27.39
N SER A 99 26.84 7.20 27.79
CA SER A 99 25.63 7.31 26.97
C SER A 99 25.34 8.77 26.59
N LEU A 100 25.39 9.69 27.56
CA LEU A 100 25.14 11.11 27.34
C LEU A 100 26.19 11.75 26.40
N ALA A 101 27.48 11.47 26.61
CA ALA A 101 28.55 11.97 25.76
C ALA A 101 28.42 11.46 24.31
N ALA A 102 28.08 10.19 24.12
CA ALA A 102 27.84 9.61 22.80
C ALA A 102 26.60 10.20 22.12
N ALA A 103 25.52 10.43 22.88
CA ALA A 103 24.30 11.07 22.38
C ALA A 103 24.56 12.51 21.92
N LEU A 104 25.28 13.31 22.70
CA LEU A 104 25.63 14.70 22.35
C LEU A 104 26.55 14.74 21.13
N ALA A 105 27.57 13.88 21.07
CA ALA A 105 28.43 13.77 19.89
C ALA A 105 27.65 13.38 18.63
N ALA A 106 26.71 12.43 18.74
CA ALA A 106 25.84 12.04 17.64
C ALA A 106 24.92 13.18 17.17
N PHE A 107 24.40 13.99 18.10
CA PHE A 107 23.59 15.15 17.77
C PHE A 107 24.37 16.16 16.91
N VAL A 108 25.60 16.49 17.31
CA VAL A 108 26.50 17.40 16.57
C VAL A 108 26.83 16.86 15.18
N VAL A 109 27.02 15.54 15.04
CA VAL A 109 27.31 14.92 13.74
C VAL A 109 26.12 15.02 12.77
N VAL A 110 24.90 14.87 13.29
CA VAL A 110 23.71 14.73 12.46
C VAL A 110 23.04 16.07 12.13
N LEU A 111 23.16 17.07 13.01
CA LEU A 111 22.52 18.38 12.89
C LEU A 111 22.68 19.07 11.51
N PRO A 112 23.85 19.00 10.82
CA PRO A 112 23.99 19.54 9.47
C PRO A 112 23.26 18.66 8.44
N ASN A 113 21.94 18.86 8.27
CA ASN A 113 21.11 17.97 7.45
C ASN A 113 21.20 18.19 5.93
N SER A 114 21.63 19.37 5.47
CA SER A 114 21.72 19.70 4.04
C SER A 114 23.13 19.55 3.44
N SER A 115 24.19 19.59 4.26
CA SER A 115 25.58 19.69 3.78
C SER A 115 26.39 18.40 3.83
N THR A 116 26.01 17.43 4.69
CA THR A 116 26.84 16.23 4.94
C THR A 116 26.19 14.96 4.42
N HIS A 117 26.98 14.16 3.69
CA HIS A 117 26.51 12.92 3.06
C HIS A 117 26.21 11.83 4.09
N LEU A 118 25.22 10.98 3.82
CA LEU A 118 24.76 9.92 4.74
C LEU A 118 25.88 8.93 5.13
N VAL A 119 26.74 8.58 4.18
CA VAL A 119 27.88 7.66 4.42
C VAL A 119 28.84 8.23 5.45
N ALA A 120 29.15 9.54 5.40
CA ALA A 120 30.02 10.19 6.39
C ALA A 120 29.40 10.15 7.78
N LYS A 121 28.10 10.44 7.90
CA LYS A 121 27.38 10.38 9.18
C LYS A 121 27.45 8.97 9.79
N ARG A 122 27.21 7.91 9.01
CA ARG A 122 27.27 6.51 9.48
C ARG A 122 28.66 6.12 10.00
N ILE A 123 29.72 6.52 9.28
CA ILE A 123 31.10 6.26 9.70
C ILE A 123 31.40 7.00 11.00
N ALA A 124 31.10 8.31 11.07
CA ALA A 124 31.33 9.13 12.26
C ALA A 124 30.59 8.60 13.50
N LEU A 125 29.33 8.19 13.36
CA LEU A 125 28.53 7.62 14.45
C LEU A 125 29.10 6.28 14.93
N GLY A 126 29.54 5.42 14.01
CA GLY A 126 30.20 4.17 14.38
C GLY A 126 31.50 4.40 15.14
N GLN A 127 32.30 5.41 14.74
CA GLN A 127 33.51 5.82 15.46
C GLN A 127 33.19 6.34 16.87
N ILE A 128 32.14 7.17 17.02
CA ILE A 128 31.68 7.68 18.32
C ILE A 128 31.34 6.52 19.28
N VAL A 129 30.56 5.54 18.82
CA VAL A 129 30.20 4.37 19.66
C VAL A 129 31.44 3.61 20.11
N LEU A 130 32.39 3.34 19.20
CA LEU A 130 33.62 2.64 19.55
C LEU A 130 34.45 3.43 20.57
N ILE A 131 34.66 4.72 20.34
CA ILE A 131 35.52 5.55 21.18
C ILE A 131 34.99 5.67 22.61
N TYR A 132 33.72 6.01 22.79
CA TYR A 132 33.16 6.25 24.12
C TYR A 132 32.88 4.95 24.87
N VAL A 133 32.33 3.93 24.22
CA VAL A 133 31.96 2.69 24.92
C VAL A 133 33.19 1.83 25.24
N ILE A 134 34.19 1.76 24.36
CA ILE A 134 35.44 1.04 24.68
C ILE A 134 36.26 1.81 25.72
N GLY A 135 36.25 3.15 25.68
CA GLY A 135 36.83 3.98 26.74
C GLY A 135 36.22 3.69 28.10
N TYR A 136 34.90 3.50 28.17
CA TYR A 136 34.21 3.05 29.40
C TYR A 136 34.60 1.63 29.83
N ILE A 137 34.68 0.68 28.88
CA ILE A 137 35.01 -0.72 29.17
C ILE A 137 36.42 -0.87 29.75
N LYS A 138 37.39 -0.17 29.17
CA LYS A 138 38.81 -0.24 29.56
C LYS A 138 39.17 0.72 30.70
N GLY A 139 38.33 1.74 30.96
CA GLY A 139 38.52 2.69 32.05
C GLY A 139 39.92 3.32 32.03
N ALA A 140 40.64 3.21 33.15
CA ALA A 140 41.98 3.79 33.34
C ALA A 140 43.05 3.27 32.36
N GLU A 141 42.87 2.10 31.75
CA GLU A 141 43.79 1.56 30.74
C GLU A 141 43.62 2.22 29.35
N THR A 142 42.65 3.12 29.19
CA THR A 142 42.41 3.81 27.93
C THR A 142 43.32 5.02 27.77
N GLU A 143 44.22 4.98 26.80
CA GLU A 143 44.98 6.16 26.36
C GLU A 143 44.05 7.18 25.66
N PRO A 144 43.84 8.40 26.20
CA PRO A 144 42.82 9.34 25.70
C PRO A 144 43.03 9.81 24.25
N VAL A 145 44.27 9.73 23.75
CA VAL A 145 44.64 10.17 22.39
C VAL A 145 44.80 8.98 21.45
N MET A 146 45.54 7.96 21.87
CA MET A 146 45.88 6.83 21.01
C MET A 146 44.67 5.92 20.75
N HIS A 147 43.71 5.81 21.67
CA HIS A 147 42.53 4.99 21.45
C HIS A 147 41.67 5.53 20.27
N PRO A 148 41.28 6.82 20.23
CA PRO A 148 40.62 7.41 19.07
C PRO A 148 41.45 7.33 17.77
N LEU A 149 42.78 7.48 17.85
CA LEU A 149 43.67 7.34 16.68
C LEU A 149 43.67 5.91 16.11
N ARG A 150 43.61 4.88 16.96
CA ARG A 150 43.48 3.48 16.50
C ARG A 150 42.15 3.25 15.76
N VAL A 151 41.08 3.91 16.18
CA VAL A 151 39.79 3.88 15.46
C VAL A 151 39.91 4.58 14.10
N ALA A 152 40.59 5.72 14.02
CA ALA A 152 40.88 6.41 12.77
C ALA A 152 41.72 5.56 11.81
N ALA A 153 42.75 4.87 12.30
CA ALA A 153 43.59 3.97 11.53
C ALA A 153 42.78 2.78 10.96
N SER A 154 41.85 2.22 11.74
CA SER A 154 40.93 1.19 11.25
C SER A 154 40.01 1.69 10.12
N THR A 155 39.50 2.91 10.19
CA THR A 155 38.74 3.52 9.07
C THR A 155 39.63 3.71 7.83
N ALA A 156 40.85 4.23 8.01
CA ALA A 156 41.79 4.47 6.92
C ALA A 156 42.13 3.17 6.15
N LEU A 157 42.36 2.06 6.86
CA LEU A 157 42.61 0.76 6.24
C LEU A 157 41.44 0.31 5.35
N GLY A 158 40.20 0.49 5.81
CA GLY A 158 39.00 0.15 5.02
C GLY A 158 38.89 0.99 3.75
N VAL A 159 39.18 2.29 3.83
CA VAL A 159 39.17 3.21 2.68
C VAL A 159 40.23 2.83 1.64
N ILE A 160 41.46 2.55 2.08
CA ILE A 160 42.56 2.12 1.20
C ILE A 160 42.19 0.82 0.48
N ALA A 161 41.62 -0.15 1.21
CA ALA A 161 41.17 -1.40 0.63
C ALA A 161 40.08 -1.20 -0.45
N CYS A 162 39.16 -0.24 -0.27
CA CYS A 162 38.15 0.09 -1.28
C CYS A 162 38.76 0.62 -2.58
N VAL A 163 39.74 1.51 -2.48
CA VAL A 163 40.43 2.08 -3.65
C VAL A 163 41.16 0.98 -4.42
N LEU A 164 41.94 0.15 -3.70
CA LEU A 164 42.68 -0.95 -4.31
C LEU A 164 41.77 -1.99 -4.99
N ALA A 165 40.65 -2.33 -4.35
CA ALA A 165 39.71 -3.31 -4.89
C ALA A 165 38.96 -2.84 -6.15
N LEU A 166 38.90 -1.53 -6.42
CA LEU A 166 38.28 -0.99 -7.64
C LEU A 166 39.24 -0.84 -8.81
N LEU A 167 40.55 -0.87 -8.56
CA LEU A 167 41.56 -0.83 -9.62
C LEU A 167 41.73 -2.19 -10.32
N VAL A 168 41.21 -3.29 -9.75
CA VAL A 168 41.34 -4.66 -10.27
C VAL A 168 39.95 -5.27 -10.52
N PRO A 169 39.60 -5.83 -11.71
CA PRO A 169 40.40 -5.99 -12.93
C PRO A 169 40.27 -4.83 -13.94
N LEU A 170 39.28 -3.95 -13.82
CA LEU A 170 39.06 -2.73 -14.64
C LEU A 170 38.13 -1.77 -13.86
N PRO A 171 38.42 -0.45 -13.79
CA PRO A 171 37.60 0.50 -13.05
C PRO A 171 36.24 0.68 -13.72
N ARG A 172 35.15 0.52 -12.94
CA ARG A 172 33.81 0.90 -13.38
C ARG A 172 33.69 2.42 -13.29
N LEU A 173 33.67 3.09 -14.45
CA LEU A 173 33.57 4.55 -14.54
C LEU A 173 32.10 4.97 -14.71
N ALA A 174 31.65 5.93 -13.88
CA ALA A 174 30.35 6.57 -13.99
C ALA A 174 30.16 7.25 -15.36
N THR A 175 31.23 7.80 -15.93
CA THR A 175 31.21 8.42 -17.27
C THR A 175 30.82 7.42 -18.37
N CYS A 176 31.32 6.18 -18.32
CA CYS A 176 30.97 5.13 -19.28
C CYS A 176 29.52 4.66 -19.12
N GLU A 177 29.06 4.48 -17.89
CA GLU A 177 27.68 4.06 -17.59
C GLU A 177 26.65 5.10 -18.06
N VAL A 178 26.93 6.39 -17.84
CA VAL A 178 26.06 7.48 -18.32
C VAL A 178 26.05 7.57 -19.84
N LYS A 179 27.22 7.44 -20.50
CA LYS A 179 27.31 7.44 -21.97
C LYS A 179 26.52 6.29 -22.60
N GLN A 180 26.63 5.09 -22.02
CA GLN A 180 25.87 3.93 -22.46
C GLN A 180 24.37 4.12 -22.22
N GLY A 181 23.98 4.61 -21.03
CA GLY A 181 22.58 4.89 -20.69
C GLY A 181 21.94 5.90 -21.65
N CYS A 182 22.62 6.99 -22.00
CA CYS A 182 22.11 7.95 -22.98
C CYS A 182 21.93 7.33 -24.38
N LYS A 183 22.85 6.45 -24.81
CA LYS A 183 22.73 5.73 -26.10
C LYS A 183 21.51 4.80 -26.11
N GLU A 184 21.30 4.05 -25.02
CA GLU A 184 20.14 3.17 -24.86
C GLU A 184 18.82 3.95 -24.82
N ILE A 185 18.79 5.12 -24.16
CA ILE A 185 17.63 6.02 -24.18
C ILE A 185 17.33 6.51 -25.60
N GLY A 186 18.34 6.98 -26.35
CA GLY A 186 18.14 7.42 -27.73
C GLY A 186 17.58 6.32 -28.66
N GLN A 187 18.04 5.08 -28.49
CA GLN A 187 17.51 3.92 -29.21
C GLN A 187 16.08 3.56 -28.78
N ASN A 188 15.79 3.66 -27.48
CA ASN A 188 14.47 3.42 -26.91
C ASN A 188 13.44 4.43 -27.46
N VAL A 189 13.78 5.73 -27.39
CA VAL A 189 12.97 6.83 -27.95
C VAL A 189 12.71 6.60 -29.44
N THR A 190 13.75 6.30 -30.23
CA THR A 190 13.61 5.99 -31.66
C THR A 190 12.64 4.82 -31.91
N THR A 191 12.76 3.75 -31.12
CA THR A 191 11.90 2.56 -31.23
C THR A 191 10.46 2.88 -30.85
N ARG A 192 10.24 3.69 -29.79
CA ARG A 192 8.91 4.11 -29.37
C ARG A 192 8.22 4.99 -30.41
N VAL A 193 8.92 5.96 -31.01
CA VAL A 193 8.39 6.74 -32.13
C VAL A 193 7.92 5.82 -33.26
N LYS A 194 8.75 4.83 -33.65
CA LYS A 194 8.34 3.85 -34.68
C LYS A 194 7.10 3.04 -34.30
N LEU A 195 7.00 2.58 -33.04
CA LEU A 195 5.87 1.81 -32.56
C LEU A 195 4.60 2.65 -32.45
N TYR A 196 4.69 3.89 -31.99
CA TYR A 196 3.55 4.81 -31.93
C TYR A 196 3.07 5.20 -33.33
N MET A 197 3.97 5.48 -34.27
CA MET A 197 3.60 5.72 -35.68
C MET A 197 2.95 4.49 -36.31
N LYS A 198 3.48 3.29 -36.05
CA LYS A 198 2.86 2.04 -36.51
C LYS A 198 1.47 1.83 -35.90
N ALA A 199 1.29 2.14 -34.62
CA ALA A 199 0.01 2.02 -33.94
C ALA A 199 -1.01 3.03 -34.46
N PHE A 200 -0.57 4.25 -34.77
CA PHE A 200 -1.39 5.33 -35.31
C PHE A 200 -1.90 5.01 -36.72
N CYS A 201 -1.05 4.42 -37.56
CA CYS A 201 -1.39 4.05 -38.94
C CYS A 201 -1.94 2.61 -39.09
N ALA A 202 -2.23 1.90 -37.99
CA ALA A 202 -2.70 0.51 -38.04
C ALA A 202 -4.18 0.43 -38.41
N GLU A 203 -4.52 -0.48 -39.32
CA GLU A 203 -5.91 -0.70 -39.75
C GLU A 203 -6.73 -1.54 -38.75
N ASP A 204 -6.04 -2.33 -37.92
CA ASP A 204 -6.63 -3.21 -36.91
C ASP A 204 -6.30 -2.77 -35.48
N ALA A 205 -7.34 -2.69 -34.63
CA ALA A 205 -7.20 -2.30 -33.22
C ALA A 205 -6.28 -3.23 -32.42
N THR A 206 -6.15 -4.49 -32.85
CA THR A 206 -5.28 -5.50 -32.24
C THR A 206 -3.79 -5.22 -32.44
N SER A 207 -3.35 -4.92 -33.67
CA SER A 207 -1.97 -4.53 -33.98
C SER A 207 -1.60 -3.18 -33.34
N ALA A 208 -2.54 -2.24 -33.31
CA ALA A 208 -2.38 -0.96 -32.61
C ALA A 208 -2.12 -1.19 -31.11
N MET A 209 -2.98 -1.96 -30.43
CA MET A 209 -2.81 -2.28 -29.01
C MET A 209 -1.53 -3.07 -28.71
N ALA A 210 -1.13 -3.99 -29.60
CA ALA A 210 0.12 -4.74 -29.46
C ALA A 210 1.34 -3.80 -29.50
N SER A 211 1.36 -2.86 -30.45
CA SER A 211 2.42 -1.87 -30.61
C SER A 211 2.49 -0.90 -29.43
N VAL A 212 1.34 -0.44 -28.92
CA VAL A 212 1.23 0.40 -27.71
C VAL A 212 1.72 -0.35 -26.46
N SER A 213 1.37 -1.62 -26.32
CA SER A 213 1.82 -2.47 -25.20
C SER A 213 3.34 -2.63 -25.20
N GLN A 214 3.95 -2.87 -26.37
CA GLN A 214 5.40 -2.95 -26.54
C GLN A 214 6.08 -1.61 -26.19
N ALA A 215 5.50 -0.48 -26.62
CA ALA A 215 6.02 0.86 -26.30
C ALA A 215 5.94 1.19 -24.80
N ARG A 216 4.90 0.74 -24.08
CA ARG A 216 4.78 0.91 -22.62
C ARG A 216 5.89 0.20 -21.83
N GLU A 217 6.27 -1.01 -22.23
CA GLU A 217 7.38 -1.70 -21.55
C GLU A 217 8.70 -0.96 -21.79
N LEU A 218 8.90 -0.39 -23.00
CA LEU A 218 10.06 0.45 -23.31
C LEU A 218 10.08 1.75 -22.49
N SER A 219 8.93 2.42 -22.31
CA SER A 219 8.80 3.60 -21.43
C SER A 219 9.20 3.28 -19.99
N ARG A 220 8.75 2.14 -19.46
CA ARG A 220 9.12 1.68 -18.11
C ARG A 220 10.62 1.41 -17.98
N ILE A 221 11.28 0.93 -19.03
CA ILE A 221 12.74 0.75 -19.06
C ILE A 221 13.44 2.11 -19.07
N CYS A 222 12.97 3.04 -19.90
CA CYS A 222 13.52 4.39 -20.04
C CYS A 222 13.51 5.15 -18.71
N SER A 223 12.40 5.13 -17.97
CA SER A 223 12.30 5.76 -16.64
C SER A 223 13.35 5.26 -15.63
N LYS A 224 13.69 3.97 -15.66
CA LYS A 224 14.74 3.38 -14.81
C LYS A 224 16.15 3.80 -15.25
N LEU A 225 16.36 3.92 -16.56
CA LEU A 225 17.63 4.40 -17.11
C LEU A 225 17.88 5.86 -16.71
N TYR A 226 16.87 6.73 -16.78
CA TYR A 226 16.97 8.12 -16.30
C TYR A 226 17.36 8.21 -14.83
N GLN A 227 16.71 7.43 -13.96
CA GLN A 227 17.05 7.39 -12.53
C GLN A 227 18.50 6.92 -12.30
N THR A 228 18.96 5.97 -13.12
CA THR A 228 20.34 5.46 -13.07
C THR A 228 21.34 6.54 -13.51
N ILE A 229 21.07 7.28 -14.59
CA ILE A 229 21.92 8.39 -15.04
C ILE A 229 22.00 9.49 -13.99
N LYS A 230 20.87 9.89 -13.41
CA LYS A 230 20.79 10.90 -12.35
C LYS A 230 21.58 10.49 -11.09
N ARG A 231 21.62 9.19 -10.77
CA ARG A 231 22.43 8.65 -9.66
C ARG A 231 23.94 8.84 -9.88
N TYR A 232 24.42 8.68 -11.12
CA TYR A 232 25.85 8.73 -11.43
C TYR A 232 26.40 10.13 -11.75
N GLN A 233 25.54 11.12 -12.02
CA GLN A 233 25.94 12.50 -12.30
C GLN A 233 26.89 13.13 -11.24
N PRO A 234 26.63 13.01 -9.93
CA PRO A 234 27.55 13.53 -8.92
C PRO A 234 28.91 12.83 -8.95
N SER A 235 28.94 11.53 -9.22
CA SER A 235 30.14 10.69 -9.24
C SER A 235 31.05 11.00 -10.43
N MET A 236 30.46 11.37 -11.58
CA MET A 236 31.21 11.84 -12.75
C MET A 236 32.11 13.05 -12.44
N LYS A 237 31.69 13.94 -11.53
CA LYS A 237 32.50 15.12 -11.15
C LYS A 237 33.81 14.72 -10.45
N TRP A 238 33.79 13.62 -9.68
CA TRP A 238 34.95 13.11 -8.96
C TRP A 238 35.90 12.31 -9.86
N GLU A 239 35.40 11.68 -10.92
CA GLU A 239 36.24 11.00 -11.92
C GLU A 239 37.03 11.98 -12.81
N ARG A 240 36.62 13.26 -12.86
CA ARG A 240 37.33 14.33 -13.59
C ARG A 240 38.59 14.82 -12.89
N LEU A 241 38.73 14.58 -11.58
CA LEU A 241 39.86 14.99 -10.75
C LEU A 241 40.69 13.74 -10.43
N PRO A 242 41.59 13.29 -11.33
CA PRO A 242 42.89 13.98 -11.44
C PRO A 242 43.51 14.05 -12.86
N PHE A 243 42.83 13.67 -13.94
CA PHE A 243 43.45 13.60 -15.28
C PHE A 243 43.01 14.74 -16.21
N LYS A 244 43.69 15.90 -16.10
CA LYS A 244 43.66 16.97 -17.13
C LYS A 244 44.24 16.55 -18.49
N VAL A 245 44.73 15.31 -18.62
CA VAL A 245 45.48 14.82 -19.80
C VAL A 245 44.58 14.18 -20.86
N TRP A 246 43.35 13.77 -20.52
CA TRP A 246 42.42 13.23 -21.50
C TRP A 246 41.26 14.20 -21.76
N ARG A 247 41.33 14.87 -22.90
CA ARG A 247 40.33 15.82 -23.41
C ARG A 247 39.06 15.07 -23.83
N TRP A 248 38.35 14.49 -22.87
CA TRP A 248 37.06 13.88 -23.09
C TRP A 248 36.02 14.99 -23.22
N GLN A 249 35.54 15.16 -24.45
CA GLN A 249 34.54 16.16 -24.86
C GLN A 249 33.45 16.36 -23.80
N ASN A 250 33.18 17.63 -23.51
CA ASN A 250 32.12 18.11 -22.63
C ASN A 250 30.82 17.34 -22.87
N VAL A 251 30.53 16.33 -22.05
CA VAL A 251 29.18 15.81 -21.90
C VAL A 251 28.41 16.90 -21.17
N ASN A 252 27.73 17.75 -21.95
CA ASN A 252 26.94 18.88 -21.47
C ASN A 252 25.94 18.41 -20.40
N ASP A 253 25.94 19.07 -19.24
CA ASP A 253 24.99 18.81 -18.15
C ASP A 253 23.52 18.97 -18.62
N ASN A 254 23.26 19.72 -19.69
CA ASN A 254 21.96 19.91 -20.35
C ASN A 254 21.39 18.70 -21.13
N LYS A 255 22.16 17.62 -21.35
CA LYS A 255 21.64 16.45 -22.09
C LYS A 255 20.50 15.74 -21.37
N GLY A 256 20.53 15.71 -20.03
CA GLY A 256 19.48 15.09 -19.23
C GLY A 256 18.13 15.81 -19.37
N GLU A 257 18.15 17.15 -19.42
CA GLU A 257 16.95 17.98 -19.55
C GLU A 257 16.33 17.86 -20.95
N LYS A 258 17.14 17.91 -22.02
CA LYS A 258 16.65 17.68 -23.39
C LYS A 258 15.99 16.32 -23.57
N LEU A 259 16.54 15.28 -22.93
CA LEU A 259 15.98 13.93 -22.97
C LEU A 259 14.66 13.83 -22.18
N GLU A 260 14.55 14.50 -21.03
CA GLU A 260 13.28 14.61 -20.30
C GLU A 260 12.21 15.35 -21.12
N SER A 261 12.61 16.37 -21.89
CA SER A 261 11.70 17.08 -22.80
C SER A 261 11.13 16.18 -23.90
N MET A 262 11.95 15.29 -24.48
CA MET A 262 11.48 14.32 -25.49
C MET A 262 10.44 13.35 -24.92
N GLU A 263 10.56 12.98 -23.63
CA GLU A 263 9.61 12.07 -22.97
C GLU A 263 8.22 12.70 -22.86
N ILE A 264 8.11 14.03 -22.78
CA ILE A 264 6.82 14.73 -22.75
C ILE A 264 6.08 14.49 -24.07
N ALA A 265 6.70 14.79 -25.22
CA ALA A 265 6.07 14.59 -26.52
C ALA A 265 5.63 13.12 -26.75
N LEU A 266 6.44 12.14 -26.33
CA LEU A 266 6.08 10.72 -26.40
C LEU A 266 4.88 10.33 -25.53
N ARG A 267 4.71 10.96 -24.37
CA ARG A 267 3.52 10.73 -23.52
C ARG A 267 2.26 11.26 -24.21
N GLY A 268 2.35 12.39 -24.90
CA GLY A 268 1.23 12.94 -25.67
C GLY A 268 0.77 11.99 -26.77
N MET A 269 1.72 11.42 -27.53
CA MET A 269 1.44 10.36 -28.51
C MET A 269 0.79 9.13 -27.88
N GLU A 270 1.28 8.69 -26.71
CA GLU A 270 0.69 7.57 -25.99
C GLU A 270 -0.74 7.84 -25.50
N MET A 271 -1.04 9.09 -25.08
CA MET A 271 -2.37 9.48 -24.62
C MET A 271 -3.42 9.37 -25.73
N VAL A 272 -3.07 9.76 -26.95
CA VAL A 272 -3.93 9.57 -28.15
C VAL A 272 -4.16 8.09 -28.42
N LEU A 273 -3.11 7.28 -28.41
CA LEU A 273 -3.23 5.86 -28.74
C LEU A 273 -3.96 5.06 -27.64
N ALA A 274 -4.05 5.61 -26.42
CA ALA A 274 -4.75 4.99 -25.30
C ALA A 274 -6.25 5.34 -25.23
N SER A 275 -6.73 6.37 -25.95
CA SER A 275 -8.09 6.91 -25.79
C SER A 275 -9.22 6.07 -26.39
N LYS A 276 -8.92 4.94 -27.07
CA LYS A 276 -9.90 4.11 -27.82
C LYS A 276 -10.69 4.86 -28.90
N SER A 277 -10.35 6.12 -29.20
CA SER A 277 -10.97 6.90 -30.27
C SER A 277 -10.56 6.32 -31.63
N THR A 278 -11.54 5.89 -32.41
CA THR A 278 -11.31 5.43 -33.79
C THR A 278 -10.95 6.64 -34.65
N ILE A 279 -9.69 6.71 -35.10
CA ILE A 279 -9.25 7.78 -36.01
C ILE A 279 -9.97 7.58 -37.35
N PRO A 280 -10.65 8.61 -37.90
CA PRO A 280 -11.37 8.48 -39.16
C PRO A 280 -10.44 8.08 -40.31
N LYS A 281 -10.84 7.04 -41.06
CA LYS A 281 -10.05 6.51 -42.20
C LYS A 281 -9.90 7.52 -43.34
N SER A 282 -10.80 8.48 -43.45
CA SER A 282 -10.76 9.58 -44.44
C SER A 282 -9.54 10.49 -44.25
N LEU A 283 -9.09 10.71 -43.01
CA LEU A 283 -7.93 11.55 -42.69
C LEU A 283 -6.57 10.85 -42.85
N LEU A 284 -6.57 9.52 -42.96
CA LEU A 284 -5.36 8.67 -43.03
C LEU A 284 -5.03 8.17 -44.46
N ALA A 285 -5.66 8.74 -45.50
CA ALA A 285 -5.50 8.33 -46.89
C ALA A 285 -4.51 9.23 -47.68
N GLY A 286 -3.83 8.65 -48.69
CA GLY A 286 -3.03 9.40 -49.67
C GLY A 286 -1.77 10.08 -49.11
N GLU A 287 -1.52 11.32 -49.55
CA GLU A 287 -0.31 12.14 -49.32
C GLU A 287 0.04 12.37 -47.84
N VAL A 288 -0.95 12.36 -46.95
CA VAL A 288 -0.78 12.54 -45.50
C VAL A 288 0.02 11.40 -44.86
N LYS A 289 -0.17 10.16 -45.33
CA LYS A 289 0.54 8.97 -44.83
C LYS A 289 2.03 9.00 -45.20
N ASP A 290 2.34 9.51 -46.40
CA ASP A 290 3.71 9.69 -46.88
C ASP A 290 4.40 10.87 -46.18
N GLY A 291 3.67 11.97 -45.94
CA GLY A 291 4.13 13.09 -45.13
C GLY A 291 4.46 12.73 -43.68
N LEU A 292 3.62 11.92 -43.03
CA LEU A 292 3.86 11.36 -41.69
C LEU A 292 5.14 10.51 -41.64
N LYS A 293 5.41 9.72 -42.70
CA LYS A 293 6.62 8.90 -42.80
C LYS A 293 7.88 9.76 -42.97
N ASN A 294 7.80 10.83 -43.76
CA ASN A 294 8.91 11.78 -43.90
C ASN A 294 9.20 12.51 -42.58
N MET A 295 8.17 12.96 -41.87
CA MET A 295 8.29 13.58 -40.54
C MET A 295 8.89 12.61 -39.51
N GLN A 296 8.49 11.34 -39.55
CA GLN A 296 9.09 10.28 -38.74
C GLN A 296 10.60 10.14 -38.99
N GLU A 297 11.03 10.11 -40.26
CA GLU A 297 12.44 9.96 -40.62
C GLU A 297 13.27 11.17 -40.19
N ARG A 298 12.77 12.40 -40.37
CA ARG A 298 13.42 13.63 -39.87
C ARG A 298 13.61 13.62 -38.35
N VAL A 299 12.55 13.28 -37.60
CA VAL A 299 12.60 13.18 -36.13
C VAL A 299 13.62 12.12 -35.68
N ILE A 300 13.64 10.94 -36.33
CA ILE A 300 14.59 9.87 -36.01
C ILE A 300 16.04 10.30 -36.30
N LEU A 301 16.29 11.00 -37.41
CA LEU A 301 17.62 11.52 -37.76
C LEU A 301 18.08 12.56 -36.73
N SER A 302 17.19 13.46 -36.32
CA SER A 302 17.48 14.49 -35.31
C SER A 302 17.74 13.88 -33.92
N ILE A 303 16.98 12.86 -33.50
CA ILE A 303 17.22 12.13 -32.24
C ILE A 303 18.58 11.40 -32.27
N LYS A 304 18.96 10.79 -33.40
CA LYS A 304 20.28 10.15 -33.56
C LYS A 304 21.41 11.17 -33.47
N ARG A 305 21.22 12.37 -34.03
CA ARG A 305 22.18 13.50 -33.97
C ARG A 305 22.39 13.99 -32.54
N VAL A 306 21.33 14.18 -31.75
CA VAL A 306 21.42 14.60 -30.33
C VAL A 306 22.14 13.57 -29.45
N ASN A 307 22.01 12.27 -29.79
CA ASN A 307 22.55 11.16 -29.00
C ASN A 307 23.90 10.60 -29.48
N ASN A 308 24.55 11.21 -30.49
CA ASN A 308 25.83 10.76 -31.07
C ASN A 308 25.83 9.26 -31.44
N ILE A 309 24.74 8.76 -32.03
CA ILE A 309 24.64 7.36 -32.48
C ILE A 309 25.32 7.23 -33.86
N PRO A 310 26.27 6.28 -34.09
CA PRO A 310 26.92 6.11 -35.39
C PRO A 310 25.92 5.83 -36.50
N GLN A 311 26.06 6.49 -37.66
CA GLN A 311 25.24 6.22 -38.84
C GLN A 311 25.96 5.26 -39.81
N PRO A 312 25.23 4.37 -40.50
CA PRO A 312 25.70 3.79 -41.75
C PRO A 312 25.70 4.86 -42.85
N SER A 313 26.82 5.00 -43.54
CA SER A 313 27.13 6.03 -44.52
C SER A 313 26.41 5.83 -45.86
N VAL A 314 25.08 5.93 -45.93
CA VAL A 314 24.34 6.02 -47.21
C VAL A 314 22.98 6.70 -47.00
N THR A 315 22.88 8.03 -47.15
CA THR A 315 21.67 8.73 -47.65
C THR A 315 22.04 10.20 -47.93
N PRO A 316 21.71 10.77 -49.11
CA PRO A 316 22.07 12.15 -49.44
C PRO A 316 21.27 13.15 -48.59
N GLU A 317 21.94 14.16 -48.03
CA GLU A 317 21.36 15.18 -47.15
C GLU A 317 20.50 16.24 -47.89
N THR A 318 20.33 16.15 -49.21
CA THR A 318 19.77 17.22 -50.06
C THR A 318 18.27 17.14 -50.38
N ASP A 319 17.57 16.04 -50.06
CA ASP A 319 16.15 15.85 -50.48
C ASP A 319 15.11 16.06 -49.34
N LEU A 320 15.51 16.47 -48.14
CA LEU A 320 14.64 16.54 -46.95
C LEU A 320 14.16 17.96 -46.57
N GLU A 321 14.51 19.00 -47.36
CA GLU A 321 14.18 20.42 -47.11
C GLU A 321 12.93 20.93 -47.87
N LYS A 322 12.00 20.06 -48.30
CA LYS A 322 10.72 20.53 -48.87
C LYS A 322 9.75 21.01 -47.78
N PRO A 323 8.97 22.09 -48.01
CA PRO A 323 7.91 22.51 -47.10
C PRO A 323 6.88 21.38 -46.93
N ASP A 324 6.34 21.24 -45.73
CA ASP A 324 5.50 20.10 -45.36
C ASP A 324 4.13 20.14 -46.06
N GLU A 325 4.04 19.57 -47.27
CA GLU A 325 2.79 19.38 -48.03
C GLU A 325 1.66 18.75 -47.16
N CYS A 326 2.03 17.91 -46.20
CA CYS A 326 1.11 17.29 -45.22
C CYS A 326 0.54 18.25 -44.17
N LEU A 327 1.23 19.35 -43.85
CA LEU A 327 0.68 20.40 -42.99
C LEU A 327 -0.09 21.46 -43.79
N GLN A 328 0.33 21.70 -45.02
CA GLN A 328 -0.35 22.64 -45.93
C GLN A 328 -1.76 22.19 -46.30
N THR A 329 -2.06 20.89 -46.20
CA THR A 329 -3.41 20.31 -46.37
C THR A 329 -4.30 20.46 -45.13
N LEU A 330 -3.77 20.91 -43.98
CA LEU A 330 -4.47 21.02 -42.69
C LEU A 330 -4.69 22.50 -42.30
N GLN A 331 -5.31 23.27 -43.20
CA GLN A 331 -5.57 24.71 -43.00
C GLN A 331 -6.92 25.00 -42.33
N GLU A 332 -7.78 24.00 -42.14
CA GLU A 332 -9.11 24.16 -41.56
C GLU A 332 -9.20 23.51 -40.17
N ILE A 333 -10.00 24.11 -39.29
CA ILE A 333 -10.25 23.59 -37.93
C ILE A 333 -11.23 22.43 -38.02
N PRO A 334 -10.99 21.33 -37.28
CA PRO A 334 -11.83 20.13 -37.36
C PRO A 334 -13.33 20.42 -37.14
N GLU A 335 -14.16 19.86 -38.02
CA GLU A 335 -15.63 19.97 -37.95
C GLU A 335 -16.20 19.12 -36.80
N SER A 336 -15.59 17.96 -36.53
CA SER A 336 -15.99 17.01 -35.50
C SER A 336 -14.97 16.87 -34.37
N PRO A 337 -15.41 16.78 -33.10
CA PRO A 337 -14.54 16.42 -31.97
C PRO A 337 -13.74 15.13 -32.18
N GLN A 338 -14.22 14.21 -33.02
CA GLN A 338 -13.58 12.93 -33.30
C GLN A 338 -12.24 13.07 -34.05
N ASP A 339 -11.97 14.22 -34.66
CA ASP A 339 -10.76 14.50 -35.44
C ASP A 339 -9.64 15.09 -34.56
N LEU A 340 -9.95 15.67 -33.40
CA LEU A 340 -8.99 16.27 -32.47
C LEU A 340 -7.80 15.37 -32.08
N PRO A 341 -7.97 14.04 -31.85
CA PRO A 341 -6.84 13.16 -31.56
C PRO A 341 -5.80 13.09 -32.69
N PHE A 342 -6.22 13.25 -33.96
CA PHE A 342 -5.32 13.26 -35.11
C PHE A 342 -4.43 14.52 -35.10
N TYR A 343 -5.04 15.70 -34.95
CA TYR A 343 -4.31 16.98 -34.88
C TYR A 343 -3.38 17.04 -33.66
N PHE A 344 -3.82 16.55 -32.50
CA PHE A 344 -2.97 16.51 -31.30
C PHE A 344 -1.78 15.55 -31.44
N PHE A 345 -1.95 14.43 -32.15
CA PHE A 345 -0.83 13.52 -32.45
C PHE A 345 0.22 14.19 -33.34
N LEU A 346 -0.20 14.92 -34.38
CA LEU A 346 0.68 15.72 -35.23
C LEU A 346 1.39 16.82 -34.44
N PHE A 347 0.67 17.53 -33.57
CA PHE A 347 1.24 18.51 -32.64
C PHE A 347 2.35 17.89 -31.78
N CYS A 348 2.15 16.66 -31.27
CA CYS A 348 3.18 15.97 -30.48
C CYS A 348 4.43 15.61 -31.31
N ILE A 349 4.28 15.24 -32.59
CA ILE A 349 5.43 14.98 -33.47
C ILE A 349 6.18 16.29 -33.74
N ARG A 350 5.45 17.38 -34.00
CA ARG A 350 6.05 18.71 -34.19
C ARG A 350 6.78 19.22 -32.97
N LEU A 351 6.18 19.07 -31.80
CA LEU A 351 6.83 19.40 -30.53
C LEU A 351 8.14 18.61 -30.36
N LEU A 352 8.17 17.34 -30.74
CA LEU A 352 9.37 16.51 -30.71
C LEU A 352 10.42 16.98 -31.73
N GLU A 353 10.02 17.40 -32.93
CA GLU A 353 10.88 17.99 -33.95
C GLU A 353 11.52 19.28 -33.43
N THR A 354 10.74 20.23 -32.90
CA THR A 354 11.26 21.49 -32.33
C THR A 354 12.26 21.25 -31.20
N ILE A 355 11.96 20.34 -30.26
CA ILE A 355 12.87 19.97 -29.15
C ILE A 355 14.22 19.44 -29.68
N THR A 356 14.20 18.74 -30.83
CA THR A 356 15.40 18.16 -31.43
C THR A 356 16.18 19.13 -32.34
N MET A 357 15.51 20.13 -32.92
CA MET A 357 16.09 21.11 -33.84
C MET A 357 16.66 22.35 -33.15
N ASP A 358 16.26 22.63 -31.90
CA ASP A 358 16.65 23.84 -31.17
C ASP A 358 18.19 24.01 -31.07
N LYS A 359 18.68 24.94 -31.88
CA LYS A 359 20.07 25.40 -31.99
C LYS A 359 20.30 26.76 -31.29
N ARG A 360 19.34 27.35 -30.57
CA ARG A 360 19.49 28.68 -29.98
C ARG A 360 19.38 28.67 -28.46
N GLU A 361 20.55 28.68 -27.79
CA GLU A 361 20.96 29.71 -26.82
C GLU A 361 22.22 29.26 -26.07
N ASP A 362 23.38 29.62 -26.64
CA ASP A 362 24.67 29.75 -25.94
C ASP A 362 24.88 31.21 -25.46
N ASN A 363 23.81 31.99 -25.29
CA ASN A 363 23.88 33.37 -24.81
C ASN A 363 23.53 33.45 -23.32
N LYS A 364 24.55 33.77 -22.53
CA LYS A 364 24.50 34.12 -21.12
C LYS A 364 23.38 35.13 -20.82
N VAL A 365 22.33 34.71 -20.14
CA VAL A 365 21.55 35.60 -19.28
C VAL A 365 22.34 35.76 -17.99
N LYS A 366 22.95 36.94 -17.79
CA LYS A 366 23.50 37.35 -16.50
C LYS A 366 22.34 37.41 -15.49
N PRO A 367 22.50 36.90 -14.25
CA PRO A 367 21.52 37.16 -13.21
C PRO A 367 21.54 38.65 -12.88
N GLU A 368 20.40 39.33 -13.02
CA GLU A 368 20.23 40.71 -12.57
C GLU A 368 20.47 40.79 -11.06
N GLU A 369 21.45 41.62 -10.69
CA GLU A 369 21.66 42.09 -9.34
C GLU A 369 20.46 42.93 -8.91
N ASN A 370 19.60 42.37 -8.06
CA ASN A 370 18.68 43.19 -7.28
C ASN A 370 19.42 43.71 -6.04
N LYS A 371 19.98 44.91 -6.14
CA LYS A 371 20.51 45.69 -5.01
C LYS A 371 19.33 46.21 -4.19
N GLY A 372 19.21 45.73 -2.95
CA GLY A 372 18.16 46.17 -2.02
C GLY A 372 18.43 45.77 -0.56
N SER A 373 19.20 46.61 0.13
CA SER A 373 19.43 46.69 1.59
C SER A 373 20.40 45.68 2.24
N THR A 374 21.64 46.15 2.35
CA THR A 374 22.57 45.86 3.45
C THR A 374 21.99 46.36 4.78
N LYS A 375 21.46 45.45 5.61
CA LYS A 375 21.38 45.66 7.06
C LYS A 375 21.82 44.40 7.82
N SER A 376 22.88 44.58 8.61
CA SER A 376 23.31 43.80 9.78
C SER A 376 23.54 42.28 9.61
N LYS A 377 24.76 41.94 9.17
CA LYS A 377 25.43 40.69 9.56
C LYS A 377 25.87 40.79 11.03
N SER A 378 24.95 40.60 11.96
CA SER A 378 25.24 40.26 13.35
C SER A 378 23.93 39.86 14.02
N ARG A 379 23.90 38.66 14.63
CA ARG A 379 22.77 37.96 15.27
C ARG A 379 21.74 37.30 14.33
N SER A 380 22.08 36.11 13.82
CA SER A 380 21.05 35.11 13.42
C SER A 380 21.50 33.64 13.54
N TRP A 381 22.55 33.33 14.32
CA TRP A 381 22.92 31.92 14.58
C TRP A 381 21.89 31.17 15.45
N ILE A 382 20.91 31.88 16.01
CA ILE A 382 19.88 31.33 16.91
C ILE A 382 18.49 31.27 16.24
N SER A 383 18.29 31.87 15.06
CA SER A 383 16.95 32.00 14.47
C SER A 383 16.60 31.00 13.36
N ASP A 384 17.48 30.05 13.01
CA ASP A 384 17.25 29.09 11.90
C ASP A 384 17.05 27.64 12.40
N TRP A 385 16.50 27.49 13.61
CA TRP A 385 16.05 26.22 14.18
C TRP A 385 14.71 25.79 13.57
N ASP A 386 14.69 25.54 12.27
CA ASP A 386 13.56 24.91 11.62
C ASP A 386 13.38 23.49 12.19
N SER A 387 12.21 23.21 12.76
CA SER A 387 11.87 21.92 13.40
C SER A 387 12.12 20.71 12.49
N LYS A 388 12.02 20.92 11.17
CA LYS A 388 12.33 19.90 10.15
C LYS A 388 13.80 19.51 10.08
N LYS A 389 14.72 20.43 10.41
CA LYS A 389 16.18 20.20 10.34
C LYS A 389 16.71 19.55 11.62
N VAL A 390 16.11 19.82 12.78
CA VAL A 390 16.62 19.38 14.09
C VAL A 390 16.11 17.99 14.49
N MET A 391 14.88 17.68 14.11
CA MET A 391 14.20 16.44 14.54
C MET A 391 14.97 15.15 14.21
N PRO A 392 15.59 14.98 13.02
CA PRO A 392 16.38 13.77 12.74
C PRO A 392 17.60 13.61 13.66
N ALA A 393 18.21 14.73 14.08
CA ALA A 393 19.36 14.73 14.97
C ALA A 393 18.98 14.36 16.41
N ILE A 394 17.85 14.89 16.91
CA ILE A 394 17.30 14.53 18.24
C ILE A 394 16.97 13.05 18.28
N LYS A 395 16.25 12.55 17.26
CA LYS A 395 15.86 11.14 17.15
C LYS A 395 17.06 10.22 17.26
N LEU A 396 18.06 10.43 16.40
CA LEU A 396 19.22 9.54 16.40
C LEU A 396 20.03 9.65 17.69
N SER A 397 20.21 10.87 18.22
CA SER A 397 20.93 11.11 19.48
C SER A 397 20.29 10.34 20.64
N LEU A 398 18.96 10.44 20.78
CA LEU A 398 18.21 9.75 21.83
C LEU A 398 18.21 8.23 21.64
N SER A 399 17.99 7.75 20.41
CA SER A 399 18.03 6.31 20.09
C SER A 399 19.40 5.71 20.40
N LEU A 400 20.47 6.39 20.01
CA LEU A 400 21.83 5.91 20.21
C LEU A 400 22.23 5.95 21.68
N GLY A 401 21.89 7.03 22.40
CA GLY A 401 22.14 7.16 23.83
C GLY A 401 21.44 6.05 24.63
N LEU A 402 20.14 5.83 24.39
CA LEU A 402 19.37 4.78 25.07
C LEU A 402 19.91 3.38 24.75
N ALA A 403 20.26 3.12 23.48
CA ALA A 403 20.83 1.83 23.08
C ALA A 403 22.18 1.54 23.78
N ILE A 404 23.06 2.54 23.91
CA ILE A 404 24.32 2.41 24.63
C ILE A 404 24.08 2.21 26.13
N PHE A 405 23.14 2.96 26.72
CA PHE A 405 22.84 2.87 28.14
C PHE A 405 22.30 1.48 28.52
N LEU A 406 21.25 1.02 27.85
CA LEU A 406 20.66 -0.31 28.10
C LEU A 406 21.63 -1.44 27.72
N GLY A 407 22.42 -1.27 26.66
CA GLY A 407 23.43 -2.25 26.24
C GLY A 407 24.56 -2.41 27.28
N THR A 408 25.03 -1.30 27.85
CA THR A 408 26.08 -1.33 28.90
C THR A 408 25.56 -1.82 30.25
N LEU A 409 24.27 -1.65 30.55
CA LEU A 409 23.61 -2.28 31.69
C LEU A 409 23.46 -3.79 31.52
N TYR A 410 23.10 -4.25 30.31
CA TYR A 410 22.95 -5.68 30.01
C TYR A 410 24.31 -6.41 30.00
N SER A 411 25.30 -5.89 29.27
CA SER A 411 26.62 -6.50 29.18
C SER A 411 27.73 -5.45 29.22
N LYS A 412 28.43 -5.35 30.36
CA LYS A 412 29.56 -4.44 30.51
C LYS A 412 30.65 -4.67 29.45
N PRO A 413 31.18 -5.89 29.20
CA PRO A 413 32.29 -6.08 28.25
C PRO A 413 31.90 -5.89 26.78
N ASN A 414 30.60 -5.90 26.44
CA ASN A 414 30.13 -5.98 25.06
C ASN A 414 29.08 -4.93 24.70
N GLY A 415 28.76 -3.98 25.60
CA GLY A 415 27.64 -3.04 25.44
C GLY A 415 27.67 -2.15 24.18
N TYR A 416 28.82 -2.02 23.51
CA TYR A 416 28.94 -1.27 22.25
C TYR A 416 28.14 -1.93 21.10
N TRP A 417 27.84 -3.22 21.22
CA TRP A 417 27.12 -4.01 20.25
C TRP A 417 25.62 -3.72 20.14
N ALA A 418 25.04 -3.04 21.13
CA ALA A 418 23.68 -2.50 21.09
C ALA A 418 23.63 -1.15 20.35
N GLY A 419 24.65 -0.31 20.50
CA GLY A 419 24.74 1.01 19.85
C GLY A 419 25.19 0.97 18.38
N LEU A 420 26.09 0.05 18.02
CA LEU A 420 26.65 -0.04 16.67
C LEU A 420 25.60 -0.26 15.55
N PRO A 421 24.60 -1.15 15.71
CA PRO A 421 23.52 -1.32 14.74
C PRO A 421 22.72 -0.03 14.53
N VAL A 422 22.45 0.73 15.59
CA VAL A 422 21.71 2.02 15.52
C VAL A 422 22.54 3.07 14.78
N ALA A 423 23.84 3.19 15.09
CA ALA A 423 24.74 4.14 14.45
C ALA A 423 24.93 3.88 12.94
N ILE A 424 25.20 2.62 12.57
CA ILE A 424 25.55 2.26 11.19
C ILE A 424 24.30 2.18 10.30
N SER A 425 23.14 1.85 10.87
CA SER A 425 21.88 1.80 10.12
C SER A 425 21.15 3.14 10.02
N PHE A 426 21.74 4.26 10.45
CA PHE A 426 21.13 5.59 10.35
C PHE A 426 20.62 5.90 8.92
N ALA A 427 19.43 6.49 8.81
CA ALA A 427 18.86 6.99 7.56
C ALA A 427 18.47 8.46 7.77
N ALA A 428 19.03 9.36 6.95
CA ALA A 428 18.79 10.81 7.07
C ALA A 428 17.44 11.25 6.48
N ALA A 429 16.85 10.44 5.60
CA ALA A 429 15.58 10.74 4.96
C ALA A 429 14.41 10.09 5.71
N ARG A 430 13.25 10.75 5.65
CA ARG A 430 11.95 10.14 5.96
C ARG A 430 11.71 9.01 4.94
N GLU A 431 12.06 7.80 5.34
CA GLU A 431 11.59 6.56 4.74
C GLU A 431 10.51 6.01 5.68
N ALA A 432 9.57 5.19 5.18
CA ALA A 432 8.54 4.57 6.01
C ALA A 432 9.16 3.87 7.23
N THR A 433 9.05 4.53 8.38
CA THR A 433 9.78 4.24 9.61
C THR A 433 9.72 2.77 9.97
N PHE A 434 8.51 2.21 9.96
CA PHE A 434 8.27 0.80 10.24
C PHE A 434 8.77 -0.16 9.16
N LYS A 435 8.62 0.19 7.88
CA LYS A 435 9.12 -0.65 6.78
C LYS A 435 10.64 -0.76 6.87
N VAL A 436 11.32 0.37 7.07
CA VAL A 436 12.77 0.42 7.11
C VAL A 436 13.31 -0.16 8.40
N ALA A 437 12.67 0.09 9.55
CA ALA A 437 13.03 -0.57 10.80
C ALA A 437 12.85 -2.09 10.71
N ASN A 438 11.75 -2.57 10.16
CA ASN A 438 11.51 -4.01 9.97
C ASN A 438 12.54 -4.64 9.02
N VAL A 439 12.78 -3.99 7.88
CA VAL A 439 13.76 -4.45 6.89
C VAL A 439 15.19 -4.48 7.46
N LYS A 440 15.57 -3.46 8.25
CA LYS A 440 16.84 -3.43 8.97
C LYS A 440 16.89 -4.54 10.01
N ALA A 441 15.84 -4.71 10.81
CA ALA A 441 15.75 -5.76 11.82
C ALA A 441 15.90 -7.15 11.21
N GLN A 442 15.09 -7.47 10.19
CA GLN A 442 15.15 -8.75 9.48
C GLN A 442 16.53 -8.96 8.84
N GLY A 443 17.09 -7.92 8.19
CA GLY A 443 18.43 -7.95 7.65
C GLY A 443 19.49 -8.27 8.71
N THR A 444 19.50 -7.52 9.82
CA THR A 444 20.46 -7.72 10.91
C THR A 444 20.30 -9.08 11.57
N VAL A 445 19.08 -9.59 11.77
CA VAL A 445 18.84 -10.93 12.32
C VAL A 445 19.40 -12.00 11.39
N ILE A 446 19.09 -11.93 10.09
CA ILE A 446 19.57 -12.87 9.08
C ILE A 446 21.10 -12.85 8.99
N GLY A 447 21.71 -11.66 8.99
CA GLY A 447 23.16 -11.49 9.08
C GLY A 447 23.75 -12.04 10.36
N THR A 448 23.05 -11.86 11.48
CA THR A 448 23.51 -12.32 12.79
C THR A 448 23.53 -13.85 12.85
N VAL A 449 22.46 -14.50 12.42
CA VAL A 449 22.36 -15.96 12.31
C VAL A 449 23.46 -16.51 11.41
N TYR A 450 23.69 -15.89 10.25
CA TYR A 450 24.77 -16.31 9.35
C TYR A 450 26.16 -16.14 9.98
N GLY A 451 26.42 -15.01 10.62
CA GLY A 451 27.68 -14.76 11.32
C GLY A 451 27.95 -15.80 12.41
N VAL A 452 26.93 -16.14 13.19
CA VAL A 452 26.97 -17.20 14.21
C VAL A 452 27.28 -18.56 13.57
N MET A 453 26.59 -18.93 12.49
CA MET A 453 26.90 -20.16 11.73
C MET A 453 28.34 -20.17 11.19
N GLY A 454 28.80 -19.06 10.63
CA GLY A 454 30.17 -18.90 10.13
C GLY A 454 31.21 -19.08 11.24
N CYS A 455 30.96 -18.55 12.43
CA CYS A 455 31.82 -18.75 13.59
C CYS A 455 31.92 -20.22 14.02
N PHE A 456 30.83 -21.00 13.92
CA PHE A 456 30.83 -22.43 14.26
C PHE A 456 31.51 -23.29 13.21
N VAL A 457 31.17 -23.11 11.94
CA VAL A 457 31.76 -23.91 10.85
C VAL A 457 33.27 -23.70 10.78
N PHE A 458 33.75 -22.48 11.03
CA PHE A 458 35.17 -22.13 11.00
C PHE A 458 35.80 -22.03 12.41
N GLN A 459 35.24 -22.73 13.41
CA GLN A 459 35.76 -22.70 14.78
C GLN A 459 37.22 -23.16 14.86
N ARG A 460 37.61 -24.19 14.08
CA ARG A 460 38.97 -24.75 14.02
C ARG A 460 39.96 -23.93 13.17
N PHE A 461 39.48 -23.03 12.32
CA PHE A 461 40.29 -22.22 11.40
C PHE A 461 40.15 -20.73 11.72
N LEU A 462 40.51 -20.37 12.95
CA LEU A 462 40.40 -19.01 13.53
C LEU A 462 41.02 -17.92 12.67
N THR A 463 42.15 -18.21 12.01
CA THR A 463 42.91 -17.26 11.19
C THR A 463 42.26 -16.97 9.84
N VAL A 464 41.42 -17.86 9.32
CA VAL A 464 40.85 -17.74 7.96
C VAL A 464 39.33 -17.48 7.96
N ARG A 465 38.77 -17.09 9.11
CA ARG A 465 37.34 -16.85 9.33
C ARG A 465 36.69 -15.87 8.37
N PHE A 466 37.45 -14.93 7.82
CA PHE A 466 36.93 -13.98 6.83
C PHE A 466 36.47 -14.66 5.53
N LEU A 467 36.96 -15.87 5.20
CA LEU A 467 36.49 -16.63 4.04
C LEU A 467 35.02 -17.01 4.13
N SER A 468 34.49 -17.16 5.36
CA SER A 468 33.06 -17.39 5.58
C SER A 468 32.18 -16.23 5.07
N LEU A 469 32.74 -15.03 4.88
CA LEU A 469 31.99 -13.88 4.37
C LEU A 469 31.87 -13.85 2.85
N LEU A 470 32.69 -14.61 2.12
CA LEU A 470 32.69 -14.56 0.64
C LEU A 470 31.34 -14.99 0.05
N PRO A 471 30.71 -16.11 0.47
CA PRO A 471 29.37 -16.45 0.03
C PRO A 471 28.32 -15.45 0.53
N TRP A 472 28.56 -14.85 1.70
CA TRP A 472 27.64 -13.87 2.29
C TRP A 472 27.58 -12.56 1.53
N PHE A 473 28.70 -12.07 0.99
CA PHE A 473 28.71 -10.85 0.18
C PHE A 473 27.93 -11.02 -1.11
N LEU A 474 27.95 -12.22 -1.70
CA LEU A 474 27.08 -12.56 -2.83
C LEU A 474 25.61 -12.47 -2.40
N PHE A 475 25.23 -13.18 -1.35
CA PHE A 475 23.86 -13.21 -0.87
C PHE A 475 23.33 -11.83 -0.46
N SER A 476 24.09 -11.07 0.33
CA SER A 476 23.72 -9.72 0.78
C SER A 476 23.65 -8.70 -0.37
N SER A 477 24.49 -8.84 -1.41
CA SER A 477 24.37 -8.06 -2.66
C SER A 477 23.04 -8.32 -3.36
N PHE A 478 22.59 -9.57 -3.42
CA PHE A 478 21.25 -9.90 -3.95
C PHE A 478 20.11 -9.40 -3.05
N LEU A 479 20.23 -9.54 -1.72
CA LEU A 479 19.26 -8.98 -0.78
C LEU A 479 19.11 -7.47 -0.96
N SER A 480 20.22 -6.76 -1.20
CA SER A 480 20.24 -5.31 -1.41
C SER A 480 19.40 -4.83 -2.60
N LYS A 481 19.22 -5.69 -3.61
CA LYS A 481 18.42 -5.41 -4.81
C LYS A 481 17.04 -6.07 -4.79
N SER A 482 16.71 -6.80 -3.72
CA SER A 482 15.39 -7.41 -3.55
C SER A 482 14.34 -6.37 -3.22
N ARG A 483 13.08 -6.60 -3.64
CA ARG A 483 11.95 -5.73 -3.24
C ARG A 483 11.60 -5.86 -1.77
N MET A 484 11.91 -7.01 -1.17
CA MET A 484 11.57 -7.33 0.22
C MET A 484 12.51 -6.65 1.21
N TYR A 485 13.83 -6.71 0.98
CA TYR A 485 14.84 -6.16 1.89
C TYR A 485 15.44 -4.82 1.41
N GLY A 486 15.44 -4.53 0.11
CA GLY A 486 16.07 -3.31 -0.43
C GLY A 486 17.51 -3.07 0.05
N GLN A 487 18.03 -1.87 -0.20
CA GLN A 487 19.42 -1.52 0.14
C GLN A 487 19.68 -1.54 1.65
N ALA A 488 18.74 -1.02 2.45
CA ALA A 488 18.89 -0.95 3.91
C ALA A 488 18.98 -2.34 4.56
N GLY A 489 18.15 -3.30 4.13
CA GLY A 489 18.17 -4.66 4.66
C GLY A 489 19.40 -5.45 4.21
N GLY A 490 19.81 -5.31 2.95
CA GLY A 490 21.04 -5.96 2.44
C GLY A 490 22.30 -5.47 3.15
N ILE A 491 22.45 -4.16 3.36
CA ILE A 491 23.56 -3.57 4.12
C ILE A 491 23.52 -4.03 5.59
N SER A 492 22.34 -4.03 6.21
CA SER A 492 22.16 -4.49 7.59
C SER A 492 22.50 -5.97 7.78
N ALA A 493 22.21 -6.81 6.78
CA ALA A 493 22.57 -8.22 6.74
C ALA A 493 24.09 -8.43 6.58
N ALA A 494 24.74 -7.65 5.72
CA ALA A 494 26.20 -7.70 5.58
C ALA A 494 26.90 -7.29 6.89
N ILE A 495 26.46 -6.19 7.49
CA ILE A 495 27.02 -5.68 8.76
C ILE A 495 26.77 -6.67 9.90
N GLY A 496 25.55 -7.21 10.02
CA GLY A 496 25.21 -8.17 11.07
C GLY A 496 26.17 -9.36 11.14
N ALA A 497 26.56 -9.91 9.98
CA ALA A 497 27.52 -11.02 9.90
C ALA A 497 28.96 -10.58 10.21
N VAL A 498 29.40 -9.45 9.66
CA VAL A 498 30.78 -8.93 9.82
C VAL A 498 31.10 -8.59 11.27
N LEU A 499 30.15 -7.97 11.97
CA LEU A 499 30.32 -7.58 13.36
C LEU A 499 30.57 -8.78 14.28
N ILE A 500 29.98 -9.93 13.97
CA ILE A 500 30.09 -11.15 14.77
C ILE A 500 31.46 -11.81 14.61
N LEU A 501 32.00 -11.84 13.39
CA LEU A 501 33.31 -12.44 13.12
C LEU A 501 34.48 -11.67 13.72
N GLY A 502 34.29 -10.40 14.07
CA GLY A 502 35.32 -9.53 14.63
C GLY A 502 35.57 -9.67 16.12
N ARG A 503 34.73 -10.40 16.86
CA ARG A 503 34.89 -10.61 18.31
C ARG A 503 35.95 -11.69 18.58
N LYS A 504 36.60 -11.61 19.74
CA LYS A 504 37.61 -12.59 20.18
C LYS A 504 37.10 -13.19 21.49
N ASN A 505 37.16 -14.53 21.62
CA ASN A 505 36.66 -15.33 22.75
C ASN A 505 35.13 -15.34 22.90
N PHE A 506 34.49 -16.41 22.42
CA PHE A 506 33.02 -16.48 22.24
C PHE A 506 32.28 -17.34 23.26
N GLY A 507 32.94 -17.86 24.31
CA GLY A 507 32.26 -18.76 25.26
C GLY A 507 31.58 -19.95 24.55
N HIS A 508 30.49 -20.48 25.15
CA HIS A 508 29.70 -21.53 24.52
C HIS A 508 28.86 -20.96 23.36
N PRO A 509 28.76 -21.67 22.22
CA PRO A 509 27.94 -21.32 21.06
C PRO A 509 26.55 -20.75 21.32
N SER A 510 25.78 -21.38 22.20
CA SER A 510 24.40 -20.97 22.54
C SER A 510 24.37 -19.61 23.20
N ASP A 511 25.28 -19.38 24.15
CA ASP A 511 25.25 -18.22 25.03
C ASP A 511 25.65 -16.98 24.23
N PHE A 512 26.62 -17.14 23.33
CA PHE A 512 27.00 -16.11 22.39
C PHE A 512 25.86 -15.72 21.43
N ALA A 513 25.11 -16.69 20.91
CA ALA A 513 23.99 -16.42 20.03
C ALA A 513 22.86 -15.66 20.77
N ILE A 514 22.56 -16.07 22.01
CA ILE A 514 21.56 -15.44 22.87
C ILE A 514 21.96 -13.99 23.18
N ASP A 515 23.18 -13.77 23.66
CA ASP A 515 23.70 -12.43 23.98
C ASP A 515 23.61 -11.49 22.78
N ARG A 516 23.98 -11.99 21.60
CA ARG A 516 24.01 -11.17 20.38
C ARG A 516 22.61 -10.78 19.90
N ILE A 517 21.65 -11.71 20.00
CA ILE A 517 20.24 -11.44 19.67
C ILE A 517 19.70 -10.38 20.63
N ILE A 518 19.98 -10.49 21.93
CA ILE A 518 19.52 -9.55 22.95
C ILE A 518 20.13 -8.16 22.74
N GLU A 519 21.45 -8.02 22.54
CA GLU A 519 22.12 -6.74 22.26
C GLU A 519 21.53 -6.04 21.02
N THR A 520 21.31 -6.81 19.96
CA THR A 520 20.72 -6.30 18.70
C THR A 520 19.26 -5.87 18.91
N PHE A 521 18.50 -6.65 19.68
CA PHE A 521 17.12 -6.35 20.02
C PHE A 521 16.99 -5.08 20.86
N ILE A 522 17.89 -4.87 21.83
CA ILE A 522 17.95 -3.63 22.63
C ILE A 522 18.13 -2.41 21.70
N GLY A 523 19.10 -2.45 20.79
CA GLY A 523 19.38 -1.35 19.87
C GLY A 523 18.20 -1.03 18.94
N LEU A 524 17.61 -2.06 18.32
CA LEU A 524 16.46 -1.89 17.42
C LEU A 524 15.22 -1.39 18.18
N SER A 525 14.96 -1.90 19.38
CA SER A 525 13.84 -1.48 20.21
C SER A 525 13.95 -0.02 20.62
N CYS A 526 15.15 0.44 21.01
CA CYS A 526 15.40 1.85 21.32
C CYS A 526 15.13 2.75 20.09
N SER A 527 15.58 2.32 18.91
CA SER A 527 15.34 3.08 17.67
C SER A 527 13.86 3.21 17.35
N ILE A 528 13.10 2.10 17.45
CA ILE A 528 11.65 2.08 17.18
C ILE A 528 10.89 2.91 18.22
N LEU A 529 11.25 2.77 19.51
CA LEU A 529 10.61 3.50 20.61
C LEU A 529 10.73 5.01 20.44
N VAL A 530 11.95 5.50 20.16
CA VAL A 530 12.20 6.94 19.96
C VAL A 530 11.49 7.46 18.71
N GLU A 531 11.46 6.67 17.64
CA GLU A 531 10.74 7.02 16.42
C GLU A 531 9.23 7.16 16.65
N LEU A 532 8.64 6.25 17.43
CA LEU A 532 7.24 6.28 17.85
C LEU A 532 6.90 7.52 18.70
N ILE A 533 7.76 7.88 19.65
CA ILE A 533 7.54 9.02 20.55
C ILE A 533 7.67 10.35 19.80
N LEU A 534 8.70 10.51 18.97
CA LEU A 534 9.06 11.81 18.38
C LEU A 534 8.36 12.13 17.05
N GLN A 535 7.84 11.14 16.31
CA GLN A 535 6.99 11.40 15.13
C GLN A 535 5.85 10.39 15.04
N PRO A 536 4.70 10.67 15.67
CA PRO A 536 3.51 9.82 15.55
C PRO A 536 2.84 9.89 14.15
N THR A 537 3.35 10.72 13.22
CA THR A 537 2.70 10.98 11.94
C THR A 537 2.93 9.85 10.92
N ARG A 538 1.91 9.01 10.75
CA ARG A 538 1.79 7.91 9.78
C ARG A 538 2.01 8.35 8.32
N ALA A 539 2.63 7.51 7.48
CA ALA A 539 2.83 7.83 6.05
C ALA A 539 1.50 8.01 5.31
N ALA A 540 0.45 7.29 5.71
CA ALA A 540 -0.91 7.49 5.20
C ALA A 540 -1.44 8.93 5.41
N ASN A 541 -1.12 9.57 6.54
CA ASN A 541 -1.54 10.96 6.80
C ASN A 541 -0.74 11.96 5.95
N VAL A 542 0.50 11.62 5.62
CA VAL A 542 1.36 12.43 4.76
C VAL A 542 0.94 12.30 3.31
N ALA A 543 0.58 11.09 2.86
CA ALA A 543 -0.01 10.86 1.55
C ALA A 543 -1.32 11.65 1.40
N LYS A 544 -2.15 11.71 2.45
CA LYS A 544 -3.34 12.57 2.51
C LYS A 544 -3.01 14.05 2.32
N LEU A 545 -2.04 14.56 3.07
CA LEU A 545 -1.61 15.96 3.00
C LEU A 545 -0.99 16.31 1.65
N GLU A 546 -0.13 15.45 1.10
CA GLU A 546 0.46 15.68 -0.22
C GLU A 546 -0.56 15.53 -1.36
N LEU A 547 -1.61 14.72 -1.19
CA LEU A 547 -2.71 14.66 -2.15
C LEU A 547 -3.45 16.00 -2.18
N SER A 548 -3.77 16.57 -1.02
CA SER A 548 -4.36 17.93 -0.92
C SER A 548 -3.44 18.99 -1.54
N ARG A 549 -2.13 18.97 -1.26
CA ARG A 549 -1.17 19.88 -1.90
C ARG A 549 -1.08 19.68 -3.41
N SER A 550 -1.23 18.45 -3.89
CA SER A 550 -1.25 18.14 -5.33
C SER A 550 -2.48 18.73 -6.01
N PHE A 551 -3.65 18.68 -5.37
CA PHE A 551 -4.87 19.35 -5.84
C PHE A 551 -4.75 20.89 -5.80
N HIS A 552 -4.15 21.44 -4.75
CA HIS A 552 -3.92 22.89 -4.68
C HIS A 552 -2.92 23.36 -5.75
N ALA A 553 -1.82 22.62 -5.96
CA ALA A 553 -0.86 22.91 -7.02
C ALA A 553 -1.46 22.73 -8.42
N LEU A 554 -2.39 21.77 -8.61
CA LEU A 554 -3.16 21.64 -9.85
C LEU A 554 -4.03 22.89 -10.09
N TYR A 555 -4.72 23.39 -9.07
CA TYR A 555 -5.53 24.59 -9.17
C TYR A 555 -4.69 25.84 -9.45
N GLU A 556 -3.56 26.03 -8.74
CA GLU A 556 -2.61 27.12 -9.02
C GLU A 556 -2.15 27.05 -10.48
N CYS A 557 -1.72 25.88 -10.96
CA CYS A 557 -1.37 25.68 -12.38
C CYS A 557 -2.53 26.04 -13.31
N ALA A 558 -3.74 25.51 -13.07
CA ALA A 558 -4.92 25.75 -13.90
C ALA A 558 -5.31 27.24 -13.95
N SER A 559 -5.16 27.97 -12.84
CA SER A 559 -5.48 29.40 -12.75
C SER A 559 -4.59 30.29 -13.62
N LEU A 560 -3.36 29.84 -13.94
CA LEU A 560 -2.43 30.56 -14.79
C LEU A 560 -2.77 30.44 -16.29
N PHE A 561 -3.63 29.49 -16.69
CA PHE A 561 -4.03 29.32 -18.09
C PHE A 561 -4.91 30.44 -18.63
N GLY A 562 -5.43 31.32 -17.76
CA GLY A 562 -6.35 32.40 -18.12
C GLY A 562 -5.91 33.83 -17.80
N ALA A 563 -4.61 34.02 -17.55
CA ALA A 563 -4.03 35.34 -17.30
C ALA A 563 -2.88 35.61 -18.29
N LYS A 564 -2.57 36.88 -18.55
CA LYS A 564 -1.40 37.30 -19.34
C LYS A 564 -0.10 36.95 -18.59
N VAL A 565 0.30 35.69 -18.62
CA VAL A 565 1.39 35.13 -17.80
C VAL A 565 2.58 34.72 -18.67
N SER A 566 3.79 34.90 -18.15
CA SER A 566 5.04 34.52 -18.83
C SER A 566 5.20 32.98 -18.92
N LYS A 567 5.80 32.49 -20.01
CA LYS A 567 6.16 31.06 -20.22
C LYS A 567 6.95 30.48 -19.03
N ALA A 568 7.76 31.30 -18.36
CA ALA A 568 8.57 30.91 -17.21
C ALA A 568 7.74 30.59 -15.96
N GLU A 569 6.72 31.40 -15.64
CA GLU A 569 5.84 31.20 -14.49
C GLU A 569 5.00 29.92 -14.63
N ILE A 570 4.51 29.63 -15.84
CA ILE A 570 3.78 28.38 -16.14
C ILE A 570 4.70 27.17 -15.93
N MET A 571 5.94 27.22 -16.40
CA MET A 571 6.93 26.15 -16.22
C MET A 571 7.30 25.93 -14.74
N GLU A 572 7.44 27.01 -13.95
CA GLU A 572 7.74 26.92 -12.52
C GLU A 572 6.59 26.27 -11.73
N SER A 573 5.35 26.69 -12.00
CA SER A 573 4.16 26.10 -11.38
C SER A 573 4.02 24.60 -11.73
N GLN A 574 4.25 24.24 -12.99
CA GLN A 574 4.25 22.84 -13.43
C GLN A 574 5.33 22.01 -12.74
N LYS A 575 6.53 22.57 -12.54
CA LYS A 575 7.62 21.91 -11.80
C LYS A 575 7.24 21.68 -10.34
N LYS A 576 6.58 22.64 -9.71
CA LYS A 576 6.04 22.52 -8.33
C LYS A 576 4.99 21.41 -8.25
N MET A 577 4.04 21.38 -9.18
CA MET A 577 3.00 20.35 -9.27
C MET A 577 3.59 18.94 -9.45
N ARG A 578 4.52 18.77 -10.41
CA ARG A 578 5.21 17.48 -10.64
C ARG A 578 6.05 17.07 -9.43
N GLY A 579 6.59 18.04 -8.69
CA GLY A 579 7.23 17.83 -7.38
C GLY A 579 6.28 17.21 -6.36
N HIS A 580 5.09 17.79 -6.17
CA HIS A 580 4.07 17.25 -5.26
C HIS A 580 3.57 15.87 -5.68
N LEU A 581 3.34 15.63 -6.98
CA LEU A 581 2.93 14.32 -7.48
C LEU A 581 3.98 13.22 -7.25
N ASN A 582 5.27 13.55 -7.42
CA ASN A 582 6.35 12.62 -7.11
C ASN A 582 6.40 12.27 -5.61
N MET A 583 6.16 13.27 -4.75
CA MET A 583 6.07 13.05 -3.30
C MET A 583 4.83 12.23 -2.93
N LEU A 584 3.68 12.50 -3.54
CA LEU A 584 2.45 11.73 -3.37
C LEU A 584 2.64 10.26 -3.73
N LYS A 585 3.25 9.97 -4.88
CA LYS A 585 3.58 8.60 -5.29
C LYS A 585 4.47 7.92 -4.26
N LYS A 586 5.53 8.60 -3.83
CA LYS A 586 6.45 8.08 -2.80
C LYS A 586 5.72 7.74 -1.50
N PHE A 587 4.91 8.66 -0.98
CA PHE A 587 4.19 8.45 0.29
C PHE A 587 3.07 7.42 0.18
N THR A 588 2.46 7.26 -1.00
CA THR A 588 1.46 6.22 -1.27
C THR A 588 2.09 4.83 -1.25
N GLU A 589 3.25 4.66 -1.89
CA GLU A 589 4.04 3.41 -1.85
C GLU A 589 4.55 3.10 -0.42
N GLU A 590 4.91 4.14 0.34
CA GLU A 590 5.29 4.02 1.76
C GLU A 590 4.12 3.58 2.63
N ALA A 591 2.95 4.24 2.50
CA ALA A 591 1.74 3.92 3.25
C ALA A 591 1.20 2.53 2.91
N HIS A 592 1.33 2.07 1.66
CA HIS A 592 0.98 0.71 1.27
C HIS A 592 1.86 -0.36 1.93
N ALA A 593 3.12 -0.02 2.22
CA ALA A 593 4.08 -0.94 2.82
C ALA A 593 4.11 -0.89 4.36
N GLU A 594 3.23 -0.10 5.00
CA GLU A 594 3.08 -0.10 6.45
C GLU A 594 2.46 -1.42 6.94
N PRO A 595 2.91 -1.98 8.07
CA PRO A 595 2.32 -3.19 8.64
C PRO A 595 0.88 -2.92 9.08
N ILE A 596 -0.02 -3.83 8.70
CA ILE A 596 -1.48 -3.73 8.94
C ILE A 596 -1.83 -3.93 10.43
N PHE A 597 -0.91 -4.46 11.24
CA PHE A 597 -1.17 -4.98 12.59
C PHE A 597 -1.73 -3.96 13.59
N TRP A 598 -1.45 -2.66 13.43
CA TRP A 598 -1.88 -1.61 14.38
C TRP A 598 -2.85 -0.58 13.79
N PHE A 599 -3.19 -0.65 12.49
CA PHE A 599 -3.83 0.47 11.79
C PHE A 599 -4.85 0.04 10.71
N SER A 600 -5.80 0.94 10.38
CA SER A 600 -6.74 0.75 9.27
C SER A 600 -6.02 0.56 7.94
N ARG A 601 -6.59 -0.25 7.04
CA ARG A 601 -6.03 -0.48 5.70
C ARG A 601 -5.98 0.83 4.91
N PHE A 602 -4.79 1.23 4.49
CA PHE A 602 -4.62 2.32 3.54
C PHE A 602 -5.07 1.84 2.14
N ASN A 603 -6.11 2.48 1.56
CA ASN A 603 -6.59 2.16 0.21
C ASN A 603 -5.62 2.66 -0.87
N ALA A 604 -4.48 1.99 -0.99
CA ALA A 604 -3.44 2.35 -1.95
C ALA A 604 -3.95 2.35 -3.40
N SER A 605 -4.95 1.52 -3.73
CA SER A 605 -5.53 1.46 -5.07
C SER A 605 -6.22 2.76 -5.46
N CYS A 606 -7.03 3.35 -4.55
CA CYS A 606 -7.69 4.63 -4.79
C CYS A 606 -6.66 5.77 -4.98
N TYR A 607 -5.65 5.85 -4.12
CA TYR A 607 -4.56 6.84 -4.27
C TYR A 607 -3.76 6.64 -5.55
N GLU A 608 -3.51 5.39 -5.97
CA GLU A 608 -2.80 5.11 -7.22
C GLU A 608 -3.63 5.50 -8.45
N LYS A 609 -4.95 5.28 -8.43
CA LYS A 609 -5.86 5.75 -9.49
C LYS A 609 -5.91 7.29 -9.53
N LEU A 610 -6.08 7.96 -8.39
CA LEU A 610 -6.05 9.42 -8.28
C LEU A 610 -4.71 10.01 -8.74
N PHE A 611 -3.59 9.42 -8.33
CA PHE A 611 -2.26 9.81 -8.82
C PHE A 611 -2.15 9.68 -10.34
N LYS A 612 -2.69 8.59 -10.94
CA LYS A 612 -2.68 8.42 -12.41
C LYS A 612 -3.47 9.53 -13.10
N SER A 613 -4.68 9.84 -12.66
CA SER A 613 -5.50 10.91 -13.27
C SER A 613 -4.89 12.30 -13.06
N LEU A 614 -4.40 12.60 -11.86
CA LEU A 614 -3.69 13.86 -11.59
C LEU A 614 -2.40 13.99 -12.41
N SER A 615 -1.67 12.90 -12.62
CA SER A 615 -0.48 12.90 -13.48
C SER A 615 -0.84 13.16 -14.95
N LYS A 616 -1.95 12.61 -15.45
CA LYS A 616 -2.42 12.91 -16.81
C LYS A 616 -2.86 14.36 -16.93
N MET A 617 -3.57 14.90 -15.93
CA MET A 617 -3.91 16.34 -15.91
C MET A 617 -2.66 17.22 -15.93
N ALA A 618 -1.63 16.86 -15.17
CA ALA A 618 -0.35 17.59 -15.20
C ALA A 618 0.28 17.58 -16.59
N ASP A 619 0.25 16.43 -17.28
CA ASP A 619 0.76 16.30 -18.64
C ASP A 619 -0.12 17.12 -19.63
N LEU A 620 -1.46 17.12 -19.52
CA LEU A 620 -2.38 17.91 -20.36
C LEU A 620 -2.21 19.42 -20.20
N LEU A 621 -2.05 19.90 -18.97
CA LEU A 621 -1.73 21.29 -18.68
C LEU A 621 -0.37 21.65 -19.30
N GLN A 622 0.59 20.73 -19.28
CA GLN A 622 1.88 20.93 -19.92
C GLN A 622 1.76 21.11 -21.45
N PHE A 623 1.00 20.26 -22.14
CA PHE A 623 0.74 20.43 -23.57
C PHE A 623 -0.01 21.72 -23.88
N SER A 624 -1.00 22.08 -23.04
CA SER A 624 -1.73 23.34 -23.17
C SER A 624 -0.81 24.55 -23.05
N GLY A 625 0.16 24.51 -22.12
CA GLY A 625 1.16 25.56 -21.96
C GLY A 625 2.11 25.67 -23.16
N HIS A 626 2.47 24.55 -23.78
CA HIS A 626 3.23 24.56 -25.04
C HIS A 626 2.42 25.17 -26.19
N ALA A 627 1.17 24.76 -26.38
CA ALA A 627 0.29 25.28 -27.43
C ALA A 627 0.02 26.79 -27.28
N ILE A 628 -0.29 27.26 -26.06
CA ILE A 628 -0.45 28.70 -25.76
C ILE A 628 0.88 29.44 -25.97
N GLY A 629 2.01 28.82 -25.61
CA GLY A 629 3.33 29.37 -25.84
C GLY A 629 3.61 29.63 -27.33
N TYR A 630 3.28 28.67 -28.21
CA TYR A 630 3.39 28.83 -29.66
C TYR A 630 2.46 29.93 -30.18
N LEU A 631 1.18 29.91 -29.79
CA LEU A 631 0.21 30.96 -30.16
C LEU A 631 0.66 32.37 -29.71
N GLY A 632 1.28 32.46 -28.52
CA GLY A 632 1.81 33.70 -27.97
C GLY A 632 3.10 34.19 -28.65
N GLU A 633 3.96 33.27 -29.11
CA GLU A 633 5.15 33.60 -29.90
C GLU A 633 4.76 34.13 -31.30
N GLN A 634 3.73 33.56 -31.92
CA GLN A 634 3.16 34.04 -33.20
C GLN A 634 2.38 35.36 -33.04
N GLY A 635 1.75 35.59 -31.88
CA GLY A 635 0.98 36.82 -31.57
C GLY A 635 1.79 38.03 -31.07
N LYS A 636 3.11 37.87 -30.84
CA LYS A 636 4.00 38.98 -30.45
C LYS A 636 4.31 39.87 -31.65
N GLY A 637 3.35 40.72 -32.02
CA GLY A 637 3.62 41.89 -32.87
C GLY A 637 2.52 42.33 -33.84
N LYS A 638 1.52 41.50 -34.16
CA LYS A 638 0.53 41.83 -35.22
C LYS A 638 -0.89 41.34 -34.86
N LEU A 639 -1.88 42.17 -35.21
CA LEU A 639 -3.35 42.07 -35.01
C LEU A 639 -3.95 42.25 -33.58
N PRO A 640 -4.66 43.37 -33.32
CA PRO A 640 -5.50 43.56 -32.12
C PRO A 640 -6.65 42.53 -32.00
N GLN A 641 -7.21 42.08 -33.12
CA GLN A 641 -8.31 41.09 -33.16
C GLN A 641 -7.89 39.72 -32.60
N CYS A 642 -6.63 39.30 -32.78
CA CYS A 642 -6.14 38.04 -32.24
C CYS A 642 -6.12 38.03 -30.69
N LYS A 643 -5.99 39.20 -30.05
CA LYS A 643 -6.07 39.34 -28.58
C LYS A 643 -7.49 39.27 -28.05
N GLU A 644 -8.45 39.81 -28.78
CA GLU A 644 -9.87 39.80 -28.42
C GLU A 644 -10.42 38.36 -28.52
N ILE A 645 -10.02 37.66 -29.57
CA ILE A 645 -10.37 36.27 -29.83
C ILE A 645 -9.68 35.30 -28.84
N LEU A 646 -8.40 35.51 -28.50
CA LEU A 646 -7.73 34.77 -27.42
C LEU A 646 -8.39 35.01 -26.04
N SER A 647 -9.13 36.11 -25.87
CA SER A 647 -9.88 36.40 -24.64
C SER A 647 -11.18 35.60 -24.54
N ASP A 648 -11.80 35.27 -25.67
CA ASP A 648 -12.97 34.37 -25.72
C ASP A 648 -12.58 32.92 -25.42
N VAL A 649 -11.45 32.47 -25.98
CA VAL A 649 -10.85 31.16 -25.64
C VAL A 649 -10.46 31.07 -24.16
N ASP A 650 -9.90 32.15 -23.60
CA ASP A 650 -9.62 32.28 -22.16
C ASP A 650 -10.89 32.18 -21.30
N LYS A 651 -12.00 32.77 -21.74
CA LYS A 651 -13.29 32.68 -21.06
C LYS A 651 -13.80 31.24 -20.98
N ASP A 652 -13.65 30.46 -22.05
CA ASP A 652 -14.05 29.05 -22.07
C ASP A 652 -13.16 28.19 -21.15
N LEU A 653 -11.85 28.46 -21.12
CA LEU A 653 -10.87 27.79 -20.23
C LEU A 653 -11.07 28.13 -18.74
N LYS A 654 -11.62 29.31 -18.42
CA LYS A 654 -11.96 29.71 -17.05
C LYS A 654 -13.05 28.84 -16.44
N SER A 655 -14.00 28.33 -17.23
CA SER A 655 -15.05 27.43 -16.75
C SER A 655 -14.45 26.11 -16.22
N LEU A 656 -13.50 25.53 -16.96
CA LEU A 656 -12.76 24.32 -16.56
C LEU A 656 -11.93 24.56 -15.30
N THR A 657 -11.29 25.73 -15.21
CA THR A 657 -10.50 26.15 -14.05
C THR A 657 -11.37 26.28 -12.79
N GLN A 658 -12.60 26.79 -12.93
CA GLN A 658 -13.58 26.86 -11.83
C GLN A 658 -14.00 25.47 -11.34
N SER A 659 -14.27 24.53 -12.26
CA SER A 659 -14.59 23.14 -11.91
C SER A 659 -13.46 22.44 -11.15
N ILE A 660 -12.21 22.62 -11.58
CA ILE A 660 -11.03 22.11 -10.87
C ILE A 660 -10.89 22.78 -9.49
N GLY A 661 -11.19 24.08 -9.38
CA GLY A 661 -11.19 24.82 -8.12
C GLY A 661 -12.23 24.32 -7.12
N LEU A 662 -13.45 24.00 -7.59
CA LEU A 662 -14.50 23.40 -6.75
C LEU A 662 -14.11 22.01 -6.24
N LEU A 663 -13.44 21.20 -7.06
CA LEU A 663 -12.89 19.89 -6.66
C LEU A 663 -11.76 20.02 -5.63
N ALA A 664 -10.82 20.95 -5.84
CA ALA A 664 -9.75 21.19 -4.89
C ALA A 664 -10.30 21.66 -3.54
N LYS A 665 -11.27 22.59 -3.55
CA LYS A 665 -11.92 23.12 -2.35
C LYS A 665 -12.74 22.05 -1.61
N SER A 666 -13.53 21.26 -2.31
CA SER A 666 -14.30 20.16 -1.70
C SER A 666 -13.37 19.09 -1.11
N PHE A 667 -12.23 18.79 -1.74
CA PHE A 667 -11.23 17.88 -1.18
C PHE A 667 -10.51 18.48 0.06
N GLU A 668 -10.25 19.78 0.04
CA GLU A 668 -9.70 20.51 1.19
C GLU A 668 -10.67 20.50 2.37
N GLU A 669 -11.96 20.71 2.15
CA GLU A 669 -13.01 20.59 3.17
C GLU A 669 -13.11 19.17 3.73
N ILE A 670 -13.05 18.13 2.88
CA ILE A 670 -13.03 16.71 3.29
C ILE A 670 -11.77 16.37 4.12
N THR A 671 -10.63 17.01 3.84
CA THR A 671 -9.39 16.79 4.59
C THR A 671 -9.30 17.60 5.88
N LEU A 672 -9.91 18.80 5.94
CA LEU A 672 -10.03 19.65 7.13
C LEU A 672 -11.02 19.09 8.17
N LEU A 673 -12.03 18.33 7.74
CA LEU A 673 -13.01 17.60 8.58
C LEU A 673 -12.39 16.61 9.59
N LYS A 674 -11.07 16.39 9.58
CA LYS A 674 -10.36 15.44 10.44
C LYS A 674 -9.47 16.04 11.53
N SER A 675 -9.44 17.35 11.73
CA SER A 675 -8.88 17.87 12.99
C SER A 675 -9.91 17.67 14.10
N LEU A 676 -9.55 16.85 15.10
CA LEU A 676 -10.39 16.55 16.27
C LEU A 676 -10.95 17.82 16.93
N ASP A 677 -10.16 18.89 16.92
CA ASP A 677 -10.47 20.19 17.50
C ASP A 677 -11.47 21.03 16.67
N ALA A 678 -11.46 20.87 15.34
CA ALA A 678 -12.45 21.49 14.45
C ALA A 678 -13.81 20.79 14.49
N LEU A 679 -13.81 19.46 14.67
CA LEU A 679 -15.04 18.68 14.84
C LEU A 679 -15.73 19.01 16.17
N GLU A 680 -14.97 19.18 17.26
CA GLU A 680 -15.50 19.62 18.57
C GLU A 680 -16.00 21.07 18.55
N LYS A 681 -15.30 21.99 17.88
CA LYS A 681 -15.74 23.40 17.73
C LYS A 681 -16.96 23.55 16.81
N ALA A 682 -17.09 22.70 15.80
CA ALA A 682 -18.28 22.67 14.94
C ALA A 682 -19.52 22.16 15.70
N LEU A 683 -19.34 21.18 16.59
CA LEU A 683 -20.40 20.67 17.49
C LEU A 683 -20.78 21.70 18.58
N ALA A 684 -19.83 22.49 19.09
CA ALA A 684 -20.08 23.49 20.14
C ALA A 684 -20.70 24.81 19.63
N LYS A 685 -20.65 25.08 18.32
CA LYS A 685 -21.21 26.32 17.74
C LYS A 685 -22.68 26.20 17.30
N SER A 686 -23.28 25.02 17.36
CA SER A 686 -24.61 24.76 16.80
C SER A 686 -25.66 24.35 17.83
N ASP A 687 -25.65 24.98 19.01
CA ASP A 687 -26.58 24.67 20.11
C ASP A 687 -28.01 25.23 19.94
N ASN A 688 -28.43 25.66 18.74
CA ASN A 688 -29.82 26.13 18.51
C ASN A 688 -30.45 25.74 17.17
N SER A 689 -29.94 24.69 16.53
CA SER A 689 -30.68 24.01 15.46
C SER A 689 -30.51 22.51 15.64
N SER A 690 -31.61 21.79 15.86
CA SER A 690 -31.62 20.34 16.00
C SER A 690 -30.93 19.69 14.81
N TRP A 691 -29.76 19.09 15.06
CA TRP A 691 -29.13 18.19 14.12
C TRP A 691 -29.95 16.89 14.09
N ASP A 692 -30.93 16.84 13.20
CA ASP A 692 -31.70 15.64 12.95
C ASP A 692 -30.93 14.72 12.00
N ILE A 693 -30.21 13.76 12.60
CA ILE A 693 -29.42 12.76 11.87
C ILE A 693 -30.36 11.74 11.16
N GLU A 694 -31.66 11.74 11.45
CA GLU A 694 -32.64 10.76 10.94
C GLU A 694 -33.21 11.07 9.55
N LEU A 695 -32.98 12.27 9.00
CA LEU A 695 -33.56 12.66 7.71
C LEU A 695 -32.68 12.35 6.48
N GLY A 696 -31.46 11.85 6.65
CA GLY A 696 -30.56 11.54 5.52
C GLY A 696 -30.26 12.74 4.61
N LYS A 697 -30.59 13.97 5.04
CA LYS A 697 -30.30 15.23 4.35
C LYS A 697 -29.32 16.04 5.19
N THR A 698 -28.05 15.69 5.09
CA THR A 698 -26.97 16.67 5.34
C THR A 698 -26.81 17.54 4.10
N PRO A 699 -26.28 18.77 4.19
CA PRO A 699 -26.00 19.54 2.99
C PRO A 699 -25.03 18.69 2.17
N ASN A 700 -25.48 18.20 1.02
CA ASN A 700 -24.55 17.87 -0.05
C ASN A 700 -23.60 19.07 -0.10
N PRO A 701 -22.26 18.92 -0.03
CA PRO A 701 -21.44 19.95 -0.66
C PRO A 701 -22.05 20.07 -2.04
N SER A 702 -22.61 21.23 -2.34
CA SER A 702 -23.42 21.45 -3.52
C SER A 702 -22.53 21.27 -4.73
N PHE A 703 -22.31 20.02 -5.13
CA PHE A 703 -21.95 19.61 -6.48
C PHE A 703 -23.20 19.80 -7.33
N SER A 704 -23.77 21.00 -7.29
CA SER A 704 -24.65 21.55 -8.30
C SER A 704 -23.75 22.37 -9.23
N GLY A 705 -22.69 21.74 -9.74
CA GLY A 705 -22.10 22.15 -10.99
C GLY A 705 -22.99 21.55 -12.06
N ALA A 706 -23.55 22.40 -12.92
CA ALA A 706 -24.50 22.02 -13.96
C ALA A 706 -24.17 20.68 -14.60
N GLU A 707 -25.18 19.84 -14.83
CA GLU A 707 -25.16 18.87 -15.92
C GLU A 707 -25.07 19.65 -17.24
N SER A 708 -23.93 20.28 -17.51
CA SER A 708 -23.61 20.76 -18.85
C SER A 708 -23.17 19.54 -19.63
N GLU A 709 -23.92 19.18 -20.67
CA GLU A 709 -23.48 18.19 -21.64
C GLU A 709 -22.06 18.57 -22.11
N PRO A 710 -21.09 17.65 -22.01
CA PRO A 710 -19.67 17.92 -22.32
C PRO A 710 -19.47 18.36 -23.78
N ASP A 711 -20.32 17.84 -24.65
CA ASP A 711 -20.31 18.13 -26.08
C ASP A 711 -20.59 19.62 -26.31
N LYS A 712 -21.36 20.29 -25.44
CA LYS A 712 -21.76 21.69 -25.59
C LYS A 712 -20.60 22.67 -25.33
N ILE A 713 -19.72 22.40 -24.36
CA ILE A 713 -18.54 23.26 -24.09
C ILE A 713 -17.53 23.11 -25.22
N LEU A 714 -17.28 21.88 -25.66
CA LEU A 714 -16.35 21.60 -26.75
C LEU A 714 -16.84 22.11 -28.09
N GLU A 715 -18.14 22.01 -28.38
CA GLU A 715 -18.76 22.60 -29.58
C GLU A 715 -18.65 24.13 -29.60
N THR A 716 -18.88 24.78 -28.45
CA THR A 716 -18.72 26.23 -28.29
C THR A 716 -17.26 26.65 -28.50
N TYR A 717 -16.32 25.92 -27.89
CA TYR A 717 -14.88 26.14 -28.06
C TYR A 717 -14.45 25.96 -29.53
N LEU A 718 -14.89 24.91 -30.22
CA LEU A 718 -14.59 24.67 -31.63
C LEU A 718 -15.20 25.74 -32.54
N GLN A 719 -16.39 26.26 -32.19
CA GLN A 719 -17.02 27.37 -32.91
C GLN A 719 -16.26 28.68 -32.75
N HIS A 720 -15.80 29.01 -31.53
CA HIS A 720 -14.91 30.15 -31.31
C HIS A 720 -13.57 29.97 -32.04
N CYS A 721 -12.99 28.76 -31.99
CA CYS A 721 -11.79 28.38 -32.73
C CYS A 721 -11.92 28.66 -34.24
N ARG A 722 -13.04 28.23 -34.86
CA ARG A 722 -13.36 28.52 -36.27
C ARG A 722 -13.42 30.02 -36.57
N GLY A 723 -14.06 30.80 -35.70
CA GLY A 723 -14.05 32.26 -35.81
C GLY A 723 -12.64 32.88 -35.75
N VAL A 724 -11.71 32.29 -35.00
CA VAL A 724 -10.29 32.71 -34.95
C VAL A 724 -9.60 32.45 -36.28
N ALA A 725 -9.73 31.23 -36.77
CA ALA A 725 -9.18 30.80 -38.05
C ALA A 725 -9.70 31.70 -39.17
N ASP A 726 -11.03 31.82 -39.32
CA ASP A 726 -11.68 32.62 -40.36
C ASP A 726 -11.34 34.12 -40.27
N GLY A 727 -11.21 34.65 -39.05
CA GLY A 727 -10.78 36.03 -38.80
C GLY A 727 -9.33 36.30 -39.17
N MET A 728 -8.42 35.34 -38.95
CA MET A 728 -7.03 35.44 -39.40
C MET A 728 -6.92 35.24 -40.92
N PHE A 729 -7.77 34.40 -41.51
CA PHE A 729 -7.80 34.13 -42.95
C PHE A 729 -8.37 35.29 -43.80
N ARG A 730 -9.26 36.12 -43.23
CA ARG A 730 -9.84 37.30 -43.91
C ARG A 730 -8.92 38.53 -44.00
N VAL A 731 -7.90 38.65 -43.15
CA VAL A 731 -7.08 39.87 -43.06
C VAL A 731 -5.95 39.91 -44.11
N GLU A 732 -5.65 38.80 -44.77
CA GLU A 732 -4.65 38.75 -45.86
C GLU A 732 -5.15 39.27 -47.22
N GLU A 733 -6.46 39.43 -47.43
CA GLU A 733 -6.98 39.94 -48.72
C GLU A 733 -6.82 41.46 -48.91
N GLU A 734 -6.42 42.23 -47.88
CA GLU A 734 -6.44 43.70 -47.96
C GLU A 734 -5.08 44.44 -47.85
N LYS A 735 -3.92 43.79 -47.62
CA LYS A 735 -2.63 44.51 -47.61
C LYS A 735 -1.44 43.73 -48.18
N GLU A 736 -0.98 44.17 -49.36
CA GLU A 736 0.37 43.91 -49.87
C GLU A 736 1.45 44.65 -49.06
N GLU A 737 2.65 44.07 -49.04
CA GLU A 737 3.96 44.52 -48.51
C GLU A 737 4.33 44.19 -47.03
N ASP A 738 5.37 43.35 -46.90
CA ASP A 738 6.20 43.03 -45.72
C ASP A 738 5.55 42.42 -44.46
N VAL A 739 4.75 41.36 -44.66
CA VAL A 739 4.30 40.49 -43.57
C VAL A 739 5.07 39.16 -43.60
N LEU A 740 5.96 38.96 -42.61
CA LEU A 740 6.47 37.62 -42.23
C LEU A 740 5.28 36.64 -42.15
N GLU A 741 5.28 35.61 -43.00
CA GLU A 741 4.23 34.59 -43.10
C GLU A 741 3.96 33.97 -41.72
N VAL A 742 2.70 34.07 -41.27
CA VAL A 742 2.20 33.29 -40.13
C VAL A 742 1.95 31.88 -40.66
N ASP A 743 2.60 30.86 -40.08
CA ASP A 743 2.35 29.47 -40.45
C ASP A 743 0.94 29.06 -39.99
N LYS A 744 -0.03 29.17 -40.91
CA LYS A 744 -1.45 28.85 -40.70
C LYS A 744 -1.64 27.45 -40.11
N SER A 745 -0.80 26.50 -40.53
CA SER A 745 -0.89 25.13 -40.06
C SER A 745 -0.48 24.97 -38.59
N GLU A 746 0.49 25.76 -38.10
CA GLU A 746 0.89 25.75 -36.68
C GLU A 746 -0.18 26.33 -35.76
N VAL A 747 -0.89 27.35 -36.21
CA VAL A 747 -2.01 27.95 -35.47
C VAL A 747 -3.16 26.95 -35.34
N VAL A 748 -3.56 26.33 -36.46
CA VAL A 748 -4.62 25.30 -36.48
C VAL A 748 -4.24 24.09 -35.62
N LEU A 749 -3.00 23.60 -35.71
CA LEU A 749 -2.51 22.51 -34.87
C LEU A 749 -2.51 22.86 -33.38
N SER A 750 -2.12 24.09 -33.02
CA SER A 750 -2.06 24.53 -31.63
C SER A 750 -3.46 24.73 -31.02
N LEU A 751 -4.40 25.31 -31.77
CA LEU A 751 -5.80 25.45 -31.34
C LEU A 751 -6.51 24.10 -31.23
N SER A 752 -6.26 23.19 -32.17
CA SER A 752 -6.78 21.81 -32.12
C SER A 752 -6.16 21.01 -30.98
N ALA A 753 -4.87 21.21 -30.69
CA ALA A 753 -4.21 20.58 -29.56
C ALA A 753 -4.78 21.04 -28.21
N LEU A 754 -5.12 22.33 -28.10
CA LEU A 754 -5.85 22.87 -26.95
C LEU A 754 -7.24 22.28 -26.83
N GLY A 755 -7.99 22.15 -27.93
CA GLY A 755 -9.30 21.49 -27.95
C GLY A 755 -9.26 20.05 -27.42
N PHE A 756 -8.30 19.25 -27.90
CA PHE A 756 -8.07 17.90 -27.38
C PHE A 756 -7.72 17.90 -25.88
N CYS A 757 -6.88 18.85 -25.44
CA CYS A 757 -6.52 18.95 -24.03
C CYS A 757 -7.73 19.29 -23.16
N VAL A 758 -8.59 20.20 -23.59
CA VAL A 758 -9.82 20.59 -22.88
C VAL A 758 -10.76 19.41 -22.75
N GLU A 759 -11.10 18.73 -23.87
CA GLU A 759 -11.94 17.54 -23.87
C GLU A 759 -11.42 16.48 -22.88
N ARG A 760 -10.11 16.21 -22.93
CA ARG A 760 -9.49 15.18 -22.08
C ARG A 760 -9.41 15.61 -20.62
N MET A 761 -9.10 16.87 -20.33
CA MET A 761 -9.08 17.40 -18.97
C MET A 761 -10.47 17.32 -18.34
N GLU A 762 -11.53 17.63 -19.09
CA GLU A 762 -12.90 17.53 -18.61
C GLU A 762 -13.30 16.08 -18.28
N LYS A 763 -12.91 15.12 -19.12
CA LYS A 763 -13.11 13.68 -18.86
C LYS A 763 -12.34 13.20 -17.62
N GLU A 764 -11.07 13.58 -17.46
CA GLU A 764 -10.29 13.23 -16.26
C GLU A 764 -10.84 13.94 -15.01
N THR A 765 -11.43 15.13 -15.15
CA THR A 765 -12.08 15.86 -14.04
C THR A 765 -13.27 15.08 -13.50
N ARG A 766 -14.10 14.52 -14.39
CA ARG A 766 -15.21 13.63 -14.02
C ARG A 766 -14.72 12.31 -13.41
N GLU A 767 -13.67 11.69 -13.97
CA GLU A 767 -13.06 10.49 -13.38
C GLU A 767 -12.56 10.77 -11.95
N ILE A 768 -11.93 11.93 -11.72
CA ILE A 768 -11.51 12.36 -10.38
C ILE A 768 -12.70 12.60 -9.46
N GLU A 769 -13.76 13.26 -9.93
CA GLU A 769 -14.97 13.50 -9.15
C GLU A 769 -15.61 12.18 -8.68
N GLU A 770 -15.78 11.21 -9.58
CA GLU A 770 -16.30 9.88 -9.23
C GLU A 770 -15.38 9.13 -8.27
N MET A 771 -14.06 9.23 -8.44
CA MET A 771 -13.09 8.67 -7.50
C MET A 771 -13.11 9.38 -6.14
N VAL A 772 -13.36 10.68 -6.08
CA VAL A 772 -13.49 11.44 -4.83
C VAL A 772 -14.82 11.08 -4.14
N LYS A 773 -15.89 10.82 -4.88
CA LYS A 773 -17.15 10.26 -4.35
C LYS A 773 -16.94 8.85 -3.78
N GLU A 774 -16.23 7.98 -4.50
CA GLU A 774 -15.82 6.64 -4.03
C GLU A 774 -14.96 6.76 -2.76
N PHE A 775 -13.98 7.65 -2.76
CA PHE A 775 -13.11 7.95 -1.62
C PHE A 775 -13.90 8.48 -0.41
N HIS A 776 -14.92 9.31 -0.63
CA HIS A 776 -15.79 9.83 0.42
C HIS A 776 -16.68 8.73 1.02
N ARG A 777 -17.19 7.79 0.21
CA ARG A 777 -17.91 6.59 0.71
C ARG A 777 -16.99 5.69 1.54
N ASP A 778 -15.77 5.43 1.06
CA ASP A 778 -14.74 4.67 1.78
C ASP A 778 -14.31 5.35 3.08
N GLN A 779 -14.16 6.68 3.07
CA GLN A 779 -13.82 7.46 4.26
C GLN A 779 -14.96 7.56 5.26
N LYS A 780 -16.23 7.48 4.83
CA LYS A 780 -17.38 7.31 5.74
C LYS A 780 -17.34 5.96 6.46
N SER A 781 -16.92 4.90 5.77
CA SER A 781 -16.65 3.59 6.39
C SER A 781 -15.45 3.64 7.36
N GLU A 782 -14.36 4.34 7.00
CA GLU A 782 -13.24 4.59 7.92
C GLU A 782 -13.62 5.54 9.07
N ALA A 783 -14.47 6.54 8.87
CA ALA A 783 -14.93 7.46 9.91
C ALA A 783 -15.85 6.74 10.88
N CYS A 784 -16.69 5.80 10.43
CA CYS A 784 -17.39 4.86 11.31
C CYS A 784 -16.40 4.00 12.11
N THR A 785 -15.29 3.57 11.50
CA THR A 785 -14.25 2.76 12.16
C THR A 785 -13.41 3.58 13.14
N ILE A 786 -13.06 4.83 12.80
CA ILE A 786 -12.32 5.78 13.64
C ILE A 786 -13.24 6.35 14.72
N PHE A 787 -14.52 6.54 14.46
CA PHE A 787 -15.54 6.84 15.48
C PHE A 787 -15.70 5.63 16.40
N LEU A 788 -15.67 4.39 15.89
CA LEU A 788 -15.58 3.18 16.73
C LEU A 788 -14.30 3.21 17.59
N ILE A 789 -13.13 3.51 17.01
CA ILE A 789 -11.83 3.54 17.71
C ILE A 789 -11.73 4.73 18.68
N ILE A 790 -12.29 5.90 18.36
CA ILE A 790 -12.39 7.07 19.23
C ILE A 790 -13.41 6.79 20.33
N CYS A 791 -14.54 6.14 20.04
CA CYS A 791 -15.43 5.62 21.07
C CYS A 791 -14.68 4.64 21.97
N ILE A 792 -13.89 3.70 21.43
CA ILE A 792 -13.05 2.77 22.19
C ILE A 792 -11.96 3.51 22.99
N LYS A 793 -11.39 4.61 22.48
CA LYS A 793 -10.33 5.40 23.15
C LYS A 793 -10.89 6.37 24.20
N LYS A 794 -12.08 6.94 23.97
CA LYS A 794 -12.87 7.71 24.96
C LYS A 794 -13.43 6.78 26.04
N MET A 795 -13.75 5.53 25.69
CA MET A 795 -14.08 4.43 26.63
C MET A 795 -12.88 3.96 27.46
N ALA A 796 -11.64 4.13 26.97
CA ALA A 796 -10.42 3.75 27.69
C ALA A 796 -9.84 4.86 28.59
N THR A 797 -10.28 6.12 28.43
CA THR A 797 -9.73 7.28 29.16
C THR A 797 -10.72 7.97 30.08
N ASN A 798 -12.03 7.82 29.87
CA ASN A 798 -13.03 8.22 30.86
C ASN A 798 -13.45 6.99 31.65
N GLY A 799 -13.11 7.01 32.94
CA GLY A 799 -13.69 6.10 33.92
C GLY A 799 -15.22 6.15 33.82
N THR A 800 -15.80 4.99 33.54
CA THR A 800 -17.17 4.59 33.90
C THR A 800 -18.27 5.65 33.77
N THR A 801 -18.76 5.87 32.55
CA THR A 801 -20.19 6.08 32.30
C THR A 801 -20.52 5.62 30.87
N THR A 802 -20.85 4.34 30.69
CA THR A 802 -21.48 3.86 29.45
C THR A 802 -22.85 4.51 29.35
N LYS A 803 -23.13 5.27 28.27
CA LYS A 803 -24.52 5.62 27.94
C LYS A 803 -25.25 4.28 27.72
N PRO A 804 -26.38 4.03 28.41
CA PRO A 804 -27.17 2.83 28.15
C PRO A 804 -27.61 2.83 26.68
N PRO A 805 -27.84 1.65 26.08
CA PRO A 805 -28.42 1.56 24.74
C PRO A 805 -29.69 2.41 24.68
N PRO A 806 -30.05 2.97 23.51
CA PRO A 806 -31.28 3.73 23.37
C PRO A 806 -32.43 2.88 23.90
N THR A 807 -33.21 3.46 24.82
CA THR A 807 -34.43 2.80 25.29
C THR A 807 -35.31 2.55 24.07
N PRO A 808 -35.88 1.35 23.92
CA PRO A 808 -36.78 1.03 22.81
C PRO A 808 -37.89 2.08 22.76
N SER A 809 -38.40 2.36 21.55
CA SER A 809 -39.25 3.53 21.31
C SER A 809 -40.34 3.72 22.40
N PRO A 810 -40.66 4.96 22.82
CA PRO A 810 -41.67 5.22 23.84
C PRO A 810 -43.05 4.60 23.53
N LEU A 811 -43.32 4.33 22.24
CA LEU A 811 -44.51 3.62 21.75
C LEU A 811 -44.64 2.21 22.33
N ARG A 812 -43.53 1.57 22.75
CA ARG A 812 -43.51 0.26 23.43
C ARG A 812 -44.27 0.27 24.77
N ASN A 813 -44.39 1.43 25.41
CA ASN A 813 -45.11 1.61 26.67
C ASN A 813 -46.42 2.38 26.50
N SER A 814 -46.85 2.63 25.25
CA SER A 814 -48.11 3.31 24.96
C SER A 814 -49.29 2.43 25.36
N LYS A 815 -50.14 2.91 26.27
CA LYS A 815 -51.38 2.22 26.68
C LYS A 815 -52.39 2.06 25.53
N PHE A 816 -52.23 2.80 24.43
CA PHE A 816 -53.19 2.87 23.32
C PHE A 816 -52.73 2.11 22.07
N PHE A 817 -51.51 1.58 22.04
CA PHE A 817 -50.98 0.79 20.93
C PHE A 817 -50.62 -0.60 21.46
N GLN A 818 -51.40 -1.64 21.11
CA GLN A 818 -50.94 -3.02 21.33
C GLN A 818 -49.83 -3.29 20.32
N SER A 819 -48.58 -2.96 20.66
CA SER A 819 -47.46 -3.19 19.76
C SER A 819 -47.25 -4.68 19.57
N ASN A 820 -47.46 -5.17 18.34
CA ASN A 820 -46.98 -6.49 17.96
C ASN A 820 -45.46 -6.54 18.16
N MET A 821 -44.95 -7.64 18.72
CA MET A 821 -43.52 -7.90 18.83
C MET A 821 -42.96 -8.20 17.44
N ARG A 822 -42.08 -7.34 16.95
CA ARG A 822 -41.47 -7.50 15.61
C ARG A 822 -40.20 -8.32 15.74
N ILE A 823 -40.16 -9.46 15.07
CA ILE A 823 -39.12 -10.47 15.25
C ILE A 823 -38.45 -10.73 13.91
N LEU A 824 -37.15 -10.45 13.83
CA LEU A 824 -36.33 -10.81 12.68
C LEU A 824 -35.75 -12.22 12.85
N VAL A 825 -35.95 -13.08 11.85
CA VAL A 825 -35.31 -14.40 11.77
C VAL A 825 -34.41 -14.43 10.54
N THR A 826 -33.10 -14.28 10.74
CA THR A 826 -32.13 -14.46 9.66
C THR A 826 -31.88 -15.95 9.44
N GLY A 827 -31.86 -16.44 8.19
CA GLY A 827 -31.79 -17.88 7.93
C GLY A 827 -33.12 -18.60 8.19
N GLY A 828 -34.23 -17.86 8.24
CA GLY A 828 -35.56 -18.39 8.56
C GLY A 828 -36.13 -19.34 7.51
N ALA A 829 -35.60 -19.36 6.28
CA ALA A 829 -36.02 -20.33 5.25
C ALA A 829 -35.26 -21.67 5.36
N GLY A 830 -34.34 -21.81 6.32
CA GLY A 830 -33.62 -23.05 6.62
C GLY A 830 -34.42 -24.04 7.46
N PHE A 831 -33.79 -25.16 7.81
CA PHE A 831 -34.39 -26.24 8.60
C PHE A 831 -34.92 -25.74 9.96
N ILE A 832 -34.05 -25.42 10.92
CA ILE A 832 -34.49 -24.95 12.26
C ILE A 832 -35.26 -23.63 12.16
N GLY A 833 -34.80 -22.71 11.30
CA GLY A 833 -35.41 -21.39 11.12
C GLY A 833 -36.88 -21.44 10.72
N SER A 834 -37.27 -22.34 9.81
CA SER A 834 -38.67 -22.42 9.37
C SER A 834 -39.59 -22.98 10.45
N HIS A 835 -39.11 -23.90 11.29
CA HIS A 835 -39.87 -24.39 12.45
C HIS A 835 -40.00 -23.31 13.53
N LEU A 836 -38.94 -22.51 13.72
CA LEU A 836 -39.00 -21.34 14.60
C LEU A 836 -40.02 -20.32 14.11
N VAL A 837 -40.02 -20.00 12.80
CA VAL A 837 -41.02 -19.12 12.19
C VAL A 837 -42.44 -19.64 12.43
N ASP A 838 -42.68 -20.94 12.21
CA ASP A 838 -43.99 -21.55 12.49
C ASP A 838 -44.45 -21.32 13.93
N ARG A 839 -43.53 -21.52 14.88
CA ARG A 839 -43.83 -21.36 16.31
C ARG A 839 -44.04 -19.90 16.71
N LEU A 840 -43.29 -18.97 16.11
CA LEU A 840 -43.44 -17.53 16.32
C LEU A 840 -44.76 -17.01 15.73
N MET A 841 -45.16 -17.50 14.56
CA MET A 841 -46.40 -17.11 13.87
C MET A 841 -47.67 -17.57 14.60
N GLN A 842 -47.60 -18.64 15.39
CA GLN A 842 -48.70 -19.11 16.25
C GLN A 842 -49.08 -18.08 17.33
N ASN A 843 -48.17 -17.20 17.73
CA ASN A 843 -48.51 -16.11 18.64
C ASN A 843 -49.08 -14.94 17.84
N GLU A 844 -50.35 -14.60 18.08
CA GLU A 844 -51.07 -13.55 17.36
C GLU A 844 -50.47 -12.15 17.52
N LYS A 845 -49.66 -11.96 18.57
CA LYS A 845 -48.98 -10.70 18.87
C LYS A 845 -47.61 -10.55 18.20
N ASN A 846 -47.17 -11.54 17.42
CA ASN A 846 -45.88 -11.47 16.73
C ASN A 846 -46.07 -11.01 15.29
N GLU A 847 -45.13 -10.20 14.83
CA GLU A 847 -44.91 -9.89 13.42
C GLU A 847 -43.53 -10.43 13.05
N VAL A 848 -43.48 -11.35 12.08
CA VAL A 848 -42.27 -12.11 11.78
C VAL A 848 -41.70 -11.70 10.43
N ILE A 849 -40.48 -11.20 10.46
CA ILE A 849 -39.70 -10.82 9.28
C ILE A 849 -38.62 -11.88 9.09
N VAL A 850 -38.55 -12.50 7.91
CA VAL A 850 -37.52 -13.47 7.56
C VAL A 850 -36.54 -12.86 6.57
N ALA A 851 -35.24 -12.93 6.87
CA ALA A 851 -34.17 -12.56 5.95
C ALA A 851 -33.36 -13.80 5.53
N ASP A 852 -33.39 -14.15 4.24
CA ASP A 852 -32.68 -15.35 3.73
C ASP A 852 -32.18 -15.15 2.29
N ASN A 853 -30.99 -15.67 1.97
CA ASN A 853 -30.41 -15.62 0.62
C ASN A 853 -30.66 -16.92 -0.19
N TYR A 854 -31.31 -17.91 0.42
CA TYR A 854 -31.58 -19.24 -0.13
C TYR A 854 -30.33 -20.04 -0.53
N PHE A 855 -29.18 -19.78 0.12
CA PHE A 855 -27.96 -20.53 -0.15
C PHE A 855 -28.11 -22.01 0.23
N THR A 856 -28.79 -22.29 1.35
CA THR A 856 -29.15 -23.67 1.77
C THR A 856 -30.61 -23.80 2.21
N GLY A 857 -31.31 -22.69 2.46
CA GLY A 857 -32.74 -22.68 2.74
C GLY A 857 -33.59 -22.78 1.47
N SER A 858 -34.89 -23.06 1.64
CA SER A 858 -35.86 -23.10 0.54
C SER A 858 -37.07 -22.23 0.86
N LYS A 859 -37.56 -21.51 -0.15
CA LYS A 859 -38.80 -20.72 -0.05
C LYS A 859 -40.01 -21.60 0.28
N ASP A 860 -40.01 -22.87 -0.14
CA ASP A 860 -41.10 -23.81 0.12
C ASP A 860 -41.33 -24.06 1.61
N ASN A 861 -40.27 -23.99 2.42
CA ASN A 861 -40.35 -24.15 3.87
C ASN A 861 -41.25 -23.10 4.55
N LEU A 862 -41.47 -21.96 3.88
CA LEU A 862 -42.23 -20.82 4.38
C LEU A 862 -43.54 -20.61 3.60
N LYS A 863 -43.84 -21.46 2.61
CA LYS A 863 -44.94 -21.26 1.66
C LYS A 863 -46.28 -20.95 2.31
N LYS A 864 -46.58 -21.58 3.45
CA LYS A 864 -47.84 -21.39 4.18
C LYS A 864 -48.03 -20.00 4.79
N TRP A 865 -46.96 -19.23 5.00
CA TRP A 865 -47.02 -17.89 5.60
C TRP A 865 -46.94 -16.76 4.57
N ILE A 866 -46.53 -17.06 3.33
CA ILE A 866 -46.41 -16.05 2.28
C ILE A 866 -47.80 -15.46 1.98
N GLY A 867 -47.93 -14.14 2.13
CA GLY A 867 -49.19 -13.41 1.98
C GLY A 867 -49.97 -13.19 3.29
N HIS A 868 -49.51 -13.77 4.41
CA HIS A 868 -50.10 -13.49 5.72
C HIS A 868 -49.72 -12.06 6.18
N PRO A 869 -50.66 -11.26 6.72
CA PRO A 869 -50.43 -9.83 7.02
C PRO A 869 -49.36 -9.56 8.09
N ARG A 870 -49.04 -10.56 8.92
CA ARG A 870 -48.00 -10.49 9.97
C ARG A 870 -46.67 -11.15 9.59
N PHE A 871 -46.49 -11.49 8.31
CA PHE A 871 -45.32 -12.19 7.82
C PHE A 871 -44.69 -11.46 6.63
N GLU A 872 -43.40 -11.17 6.74
CA GLU A 872 -42.62 -10.58 5.65
C GLU A 872 -41.42 -11.47 5.33
N LEU A 873 -41.13 -11.61 4.03
CA LEU A 873 -39.99 -12.39 3.53
C LEU A 873 -39.09 -11.50 2.67
N ILE A 874 -37.90 -11.22 3.19
CA ILE A 874 -36.88 -10.41 2.55
C ILE A 874 -35.78 -11.33 2.00
N ARG A 875 -35.56 -11.30 0.69
CA ARG A 875 -34.41 -11.98 0.08
C ARG A 875 -33.15 -11.16 0.33
N HIS A 876 -32.35 -11.54 1.33
CA HIS A 876 -31.20 -10.75 1.79
C HIS A 876 -30.04 -11.63 2.25
N ASP A 877 -28.81 -11.23 1.91
CA ASP A 877 -27.60 -11.84 2.47
C ASP A 877 -27.11 -11.01 3.66
N VAL A 878 -26.98 -11.64 4.83
CA VAL A 878 -26.60 -10.95 6.07
C VAL A 878 -25.21 -10.30 6.01
N THR A 879 -24.36 -10.67 5.05
CA THR A 879 -23.08 -9.95 4.83
C THR A 879 -23.28 -8.51 4.37
N GLU A 880 -24.46 -8.18 3.87
CA GLU A 880 -24.86 -6.81 3.54
C GLU A 880 -25.69 -6.19 4.68
N PRO A 881 -25.58 -4.87 4.95
CA PRO A 881 -26.39 -4.20 5.96
C PRO A 881 -27.90 -4.33 5.71
N LEU A 882 -28.67 -4.52 6.79
CA LEU A 882 -30.14 -4.58 6.77
C LEU A 882 -30.73 -3.50 7.68
N MET A 883 -31.67 -2.71 7.15
CA MET A 883 -32.29 -1.58 7.86
C MET A 883 -33.78 -1.86 8.08
N VAL A 884 -34.10 -2.54 9.18
CA VAL A 884 -35.48 -2.84 9.60
C VAL A 884 -35.67 -2.48 11.07
N GLU A 885 -36.89 -2.20 11.50
CA GLU A 885 -37.22 -1.90 12.90
C GLU A 885 -37.81 -3.13 13.58
N VAL A 886 -37.08 -3.68 14.55
CA VAL A 886 -37.42 -4.96 15.20
C VAL A 886 -37.06 -4.95 16.68
N ASP A 887 -37.73 -5.80 17.45
CA ASP A 887 -37.57 -5.89 18.90
C ASP A 887 -36.69 -7.09 19.31
N GLN A 888 -36.76 -8.18 18.53
CA GLN A 888 -35.94 -9.38 18.72
C GLN A 888 -35.31 -9.84 17.41
N ILE A 889 -34.08 -10.36 17.48
CA ILE A 889 -33.35 -10.93 16.35
C ILE A 889 -32.92 -12.35 16.68
N TYR A 890 -33.45 -13.33 15.96
CA TYR A 890 -32.95 -14.70 15.93
C TYR A 890 -31.97 -14.85 14.78
N HIS A 891 -30.67 -14.90 15.10
CA HIS A 891 -29.60 -14.94 14.12
C HIS A 891 -29.17 -16.39 13.80
N LEU A 892 -29.86 -17.01 12.83
CA LEU A 892 -29.61 -18.40 12.37
C LEU A 892 -28.85 -18.49 11.04
N ALA A 893 -28.61 -17.37 10.35
CA ALA A 893 -28.01 -17.37 9.01
C ALA A 893 -26.56 -17.88 9.02
N CYS A 894 -26.35 -19.14 8.64
CA CYS A 894 -25.05 -19.74 8.34
C CYS A 894 -25.26 -21.13 7.70
N PRO A 895 -24.49 -21.53 6.67
CA PRO A 895 -24.49 -22.94 6.25
C PRO A 895 -24.00 -23.83 7.40
N ALA A 896 -24.73 -24.90 7.71
CA ALA A 896 -24.50 -25.73 8.90
C ALA A 896 -23.98 -27.16 8.61
N SER A 897 -24.25 -27.69 7.41
CA SER A 897 -23.73 -29.02 7.01
C SER A 897 -22.25 -28.94 6.62
N PRO A 898 -21.43 -29.94 7.01
CA PRO A 898 -20.06 -30.08 6.52
C PRO A 898 -19.90 -30.04 5.02
N ILE A 899 -20.86 -30.52 4.24
CA ILE A 899 -20.80 -30.44 2.78
C ILE A 899 -20.89 -28.97 2.34
N PHE A 900 -21.90 -28.25 2.82
CA PHE A 900 -22.18 -26.89 2.37
C PHE A 900 -21.23 -25.84 2.92
N TYR A 901 -20.80 -25.94 4.19
CA TYR A 901 -19.89 -24.94 4.74
C TYR A 901 -18.45 -25.09 4.20
N LYS A 902 -18.03 -26.31 3.83
CA LYS A 902 -16.74 -26.57 3.16
C LYS A 902 -16.77 -26.16 1.69
N TYR A 903 -17.91 -26.32 1.01
CA TYR A 903 -18.08 -25.97 -0.40
C TYR A 903 -17.63 -24.53 -0.70
N ASN A 904 -17.96 -23.59 0.19
CA ASN A 904 -17.47 -22.21 0.09
C ASN A 904 -17.03 -21.68 1.46
N ALA A 905 -15.87 -22.16 1.92
CA ALA A 905 -15.27 -21.79 3.20
C ALA A 905 -15.13 -20.26 3.41
N VAL A 906 -14.81 -19.51 2.33
CA VAL A 906 -14.68 -18.05 2.39
C VAL A 906 -16.04 -17.39 2.63
N LYS A 907 -17.11 -17.86 1.98
CA LYS A 907 -18.46 -17.36 2.23
C LYS A 907 -18.92 -17.70 3.65
N THR A 908 -18.67 -18.93 4.12
CA THR A 908 -19.00 -19.38 5.48
C THR A 908 -18.41 -18.45 6.54
N ILE A 909 -17.11 -18.15 6.46
CA ILE A 909 -16.48 -17.29 7.47
C ILE A 909 -16.97 -15.83 7.36
N LYS A 910 -17.21 -15.32 6.14
CA LYS A 910 -17.81 -13.98 5.95
C LYS A 910 -19.21 -13.90 6.56
N THR A 911 -20.05 -14.90 6.34
CA THR A 911 -21.41 -14.96 6.92
C THR A 911 -21.36 -14.96 8.45
N ASN A 912 -20.45 -15.74 9.06
CA ASN A 912 -20.31 -15.76 10.52
C ASN A 912 -19.74 -14.46 11.10
N VAL A 913 -18.77 -13.82 10.43
CA VAL A 913 -18.11 -12.63 11.00
C VAL A 913 -18.82 -11.35 10.60
N ILE A 914 -18.93 -11.08 9.29
CA ILE A 914 -19.55 -9.86 8.78
C ILE A 914 -21.06 -9.90 9.01
N GLY A 915 -21.70 -11.06 8.82
CA GLY A 915 -23.12 -11.20 9.07
C GLY A 915 -23.51 -10.93 10.52
N THR A 916 -22.76 -11.48 11.47
CA THR A 916 -22.99 -11.20 12.90
C THR A 916 -22.68 -9.75 13.25
N LEU A 917 -21.64 -9.12 12.68
CA LEU A 917 -21.37 -7.69 12.85
C LEU A 917 -22.54 -6.82 12.38
N ASN A 918 -23.12 -7.12 11.21
CA ASN A 918 -24.26 -6.36 10.68
C ASN A 918 -25.51 -6.53 11.56
N MET A 919 -25.79 -7.74 12.04
CA MET A 919 -26.94 -7.99 12.92
C MET A 919 -26.76 -7.38 14.31
N LEU A 920 -25.55 -7.36 14.85
CA LEU A 920 -25.22 -6.64 16.08
C LEU A 920 -25.30 -5.12 15.90
N GLY A 921 -24.89 -4.60 14.74
CA GLY A 921 -25.06 -3.20 14.37
C GLY A 921 -26.54 -2.81 14.29
N LEU A 922 -27.37 -3.68 13.70
CA LEU A 922 -28.82 -3.52 13.70
C LEU A 922 -29.40 -3.54 15.12
N ALA A 923 -29.05 -4.55 15.92
CA ALA A 923 -29.51 -4.67 17.32
C ALA A 923 -29.16 -3.43 18.14
N LYS A 924 -27.94 -2.91 17.98
CA LYS A 924 -27.48 -1.67 18.61
C LYS A 924 -28.33 -0.47 18.21
N ARG A 925 -28.66 -0.34 16.91
CA ARG A 925 -29.39 0.81 16.37
C ARG A 925 -30.80 0.89 16.91
N VAL A 926 -31.51 -0.25 16.93
CA VAL A 926 -32.95 -0.30 17.26
C VAL A 926 -33.22 -0.71 18.71
N GLY A 927 -32.17 -1.07 19.47
CA GLY A 927 -32.30 -1.57 20.83
C GLY A 927 -32.88 -2.99 20.91
N ALA A 928 -32.70 -3.82 19.87
CA ALA A 928 -33.22 -5.18 19.83
C ALA A 928 -32.40 -6.14 20.70
N ARG A 929 -33.08 -7.13 21.30
CA ARG A 929 -32.45 -8.30 21.89
C ARG A 929 -32.03 -9.27 20.77
N ILE A 930 -30.80 -9.77 20.80
CA ILE A 930 -30.27 -10.67 19.76
C ILE A 930 -29.87 -12.03 20.33
N LEU A 931 -30.34 -13.09 19.69
CA LEU A 931 -29.93 -14.47 19.95
C LEU A 931 -29.06 -14.98 18.81
N LEU A 932 -27.85 -15.40 19.13
CA LEU A 932 -26.95 -16.10 18.22
C LEU A 932 -27.14 -17.61 18.36
N THR A 933 -27.43 -18.31 17.27
CA THR A 933 -27.25 -19.77 17.23
C THR A 933 -25.79 -20.07 16.96
N SER A 934 -25.06 -20.29 18.05
CA SER A 934 -23.74 -20.91 18.04
C SER A 934 -23.86 -22.42 17.81
N THR A 935 -22.82 -23.18 18.10
CA THR A 935 -22.74 -24.61 17.75
C THR A 935 -21.89 -25.37 18.75
N SER A 936 -22.17 -26.65 18.92
CA SER A 936 -21.29 -27.58 19.64
C SER A 936 -19.90 -27.75 18.99
N GLU A 937 -19.71 -27.36 17.73
CA GLU A 937 -18.39 -27.36 17.08
C GLU A 937 -17.40 -26.36 17.71
N VAL A 938 -17.87 -25.37 18.49
CA VAL A 938 -16.95 -24.48 19.25
C VAL A 938 -16.11 -25.23 20.28
N TYR A 939 -16.54 -26.44 20.65
CA TYR A 939 -15.80 -27.36 21.51
C TYR A 939 -14.75 -28.19 20.76
N GLY A 940 -14.83 -28.27 19.42
CA GLY A 940 -13.90 -29.00 18.56
C GLY A 940 -13.92 -30.51 18.76
N ASP A 941 -12.73 -31.10 18.92
CA ASP A 941 -12.53 -32.48 19.38
C ASP A 941 -12.29 -32.48 20.89
N PRO A 942 -13.36 -32.55 21.72
CA PRO A 942 -13.29 -32.19 23.12
C PRO A 942 -12.47 -33.22 23.93
N LEU A 943 -11.66 -32.71 24.87
CA LEU A 943 -10.94 -33.53 25.85
C LEU A 943 -11.76 -33.79 27.12
N VAL A 944 -12.98 -33.24 27.20
CA VAL A 944 -13.88 -33.30 28.35
C VAL A 944 -15.24 -33.84 27.89
N HIS A 945 -15.83 -34.74 28.69
CA HIS A 945 -17.10 -35.39 28.39
C HIS A 945 -17.95 -35.57 29.66
N PRO A 946 -19.22 -35.11 29.72
CA PRO A 946 -19.93 -34.31 28.71
C PRO A 946 -19.30 -32.92 28.53
N GLN A 947 -19.77 -32.12 27.56
CA GLN A 947 -19.23 -30.78 27.30
C GLN A 947 -20.03 -29.70 28.05
N PRO A 948 -19.52 -29.12 29.15
CA PRO A 948 -20.15 -27.98 29.82
C PRO A 948 -19.90 -26.66 29.07
N GLU A 949 -20.71 -25.64 29.33
CA GLU A 949 -20.53 -24.30 28.72
C GLU A 949 -19.24 -23.60 29.13
N SER A 950 -18.68 -23.97 30.28
CA SER A 950 -17.40 -23.46 30.80
C SER A 950 -16.18 -23.97 30.01
N TYR A 951 -16.30 -25.08 29.27
CA TYR A 951 -15.19 -25.64 28.52
C TYR A 951 -14.85 -24.77 27.30
N TRP A 952 -13.56 -24.45 27.13
CA TRP A 952 -13.10 -23.52 26.09
C TRP A 952 -13.02 -24.12 24.68
N GLY A 953 -13.02 -25.45 24.57
CA GLY A 953 -12.88 -26.15 23.30
C GLY A 953 -11.44 -26.49 22.91
N ASN A 954 -11.29 -27.53 22.10
CA ASN A 954 -10.03 -27.97 21.49
C ASN A 954 -10.22 -27.98 19.96
N VAL A 955 -9.97 -26.83 19.33
CA VAL A 955 -10.28 -26.56 17.93
C VAL A 955 -8.99 -26.28 17.17
N ASN A 956 -8.83 -26.90 16.00
CA ASN A 956 -7.75 -26.56 15.07
C ASN A 956 -8.13 -25.28 14.30
N PRO A 957 -7.35 -24.19 14.36
CA PRO A 957 -7.73 -22.92 13.73
C PRO A 957 -7.48 -22.86 12.22
N ILE A 958 -6.72 -23.81 11.65
CA ILE A 958 -6.35 -23.84 10.22
C ILE A 958 -6.84 -25.10 9.49
N GLY A 959 -7.61 -25.94 10.18
CA GLY A 959 -8.23 -27.11 9.60
C GLY A 959 -9.29 -26.77 8.54
N VAL A 960 -9.64 -27.75 7.71
CA VAL A 960 -10.64 -27.57 6.64
C VAL A 960 -12.05 -27.25 7.17
N ARG A 961 -12.31 -27.52 8.45
CA ARG A 961 -13.57 -27.20 9.14
C ARG A 961 -13.56 -25.82 9.81
N SER A 962 -12.39 -25.21 9.99
CA SER A 962 -12.21 -24.01 10.81
C SER A 962 -12.98 -22.79 10.31
N CYS A 963 -13.32 -22.73 9.01
CA CYS A 963 -14.17 -21.67 8.47
C CYS A 963 -15.54 -21.56 9.16
N TYR A 964 -16.07 -22.68 9.66
CA TYR A 964 -17.29 -22.75 10.46
C TYR A 964 -16.98 -22.64 11.96
N ASP A 965 -16.04 -23.45 12.45
CA ASP A 965 -15.73 -23.57 13.88
C ASP A 965 -15.20 -22.24 14.47
N GLU A 966 -14.14 -21.67 13.85
CA GLU A 966 -13.60 -20.37 14.26
C GLU A 966 -14.54 -19.22 13.91
N GLY A 967 -15.32 -19.36 12.83
CA GLY A 967 -16.37 -18.41 12.47
C GLY A 967 -17.38 -18.24 13.62
N LYS A 968 -17.89 -19.35 14.16
CA LYS A 968 -18.84 -19.36 15.27
C LYS A 968 -18.22 -18.94 16.59
N ARG A 969 -16.97 -19.34 16.89
CA ARG A 969 -16.22 -18.85 18.06
C ARG A 969 -16.03 -17.33 18.02
N CYS A 970 -15.68 -16.79 16.86
CA CYS A 970 -15.54 -15.35 16.66
C CYS A 970 -16.90 -14.64 16.80
N ALA A 971 -17.99 -15.22 16.31
CA ALA A 971 -19.33 -14.69 16.50
C ALA A 971 -19.73 -14.61 17.99
N GLU A 972 -19.42 -15.62 18.81
CA GLU A 972 -19.63 -15.54 20.27
C GLU A 972 -18.85 -14.39 20.91
N THR A 973 -17.59 -14.21 20.52
CA THR A 973 -16.75 -13.08 21.00
C THR A 973 -17.38 -11.74 20.65
N LEU A 974 -17.84 -11.57 19.41
CA LEU A 974 -18.50 -10.35 18.96
C LEU A 974 -19.77 -10.03 19.76
N MET A 975 -20.60 -11.04 20.05
CA MET A 975 -21.80 -10.84 20.88
C MET A 975 -21.42 -10.26 22.25
N PHE A 976 -20.45 -10.88 22.93
CA PHE A 976 -20.00 -10.44 24.25
C PHE A 976 -19.32 -9.07 24.25
N ASP A 977 -18.54 -8.74 23.22
CA ASP A 977 -17.92 -7.42 23.09
C ASP A 977 -18.99 -6.32 22.91
N TYR A 978 -20.00 -6.57 22.08
CA TYR A 978 -21.13 -5.66 21.92
C TYR A 978 -21.95 -5.53 23.20
N HIS A 979 -22.16 -6.61 23.95
CA HIS A 979 -22.81 -6.55 25.25
C HIS A 979 -22.01 -5.71 26.25
N ARG A 980 -20.71 -5.98 26.42
CA ARG A 980 -19.85 -5.25 27.38
C ARG A 980 -19.69 -3.77 27.03
N GLN A 981 -19.58 -3.44 25.74
CA GLN A 981 -19.31 -2.06 25.29
C GLN A 981 -20.57 -1.23 25.06
N HIS A 982 -21.70 -1.85 24.71
CA HIS A 982 -22.91 -1.15 24.28
C HIS A 982 -24.17 -1.56 25.05
N GLY A 983 -24.06 -2.49 26.01
CA GLY A 983 -25.18 -2.92 26.84
C GLY A 983 -26.26 -3.68 26.08
N ILE A 984 -25.99 -4.17 24.88
CA ILE A 984 -26.97 -4.89 24.05
C ILE A 984 -27.34 -6.20 24.73
N GLU A 985 -28.63 -6.50 24.78
CA GLU A 985 -29.09 -7.77 25.33
C GLU A 985 -28.80 -8.91 24.35
N ILE A 986 -27.87 -9.79 24.74
CA ILE A 986 -27.45 -10.93 23.93
C ILE A 986 -27.93 -12.25 24.54
N ARG A 987 -28.14 -13.25 23.69
CA ARG A 987 -28.37 -14.65 24.04
C ARG A 987 -27.51 -15.53 23.13
N ILE A 988 -26.91 -16.59 23.66
CA ILE A 988 -26.06 -17.50 22.88
C ILE A 988 -26.51 -18.94 23.10
N ALA A 989 -27.05 -19.56 22.05
CA ALA A 989 -27.42 -20.98 22.07
C ALA A 989 -26.31 -21.81 21.40
N ARG A 990 -25.64 -22.67 22.16
CA ARG A 990 -24.73 -23.69 21.60
C ARG A 990 -25.54 -24.91 21.25
N ILE A 991 -25.93 -25.00 19.98
CA ILE A 991 -26.81 -26.07 19.51
C ILE A 991 -26.02 -27.36 19.26
N PHE A 992 -26.59 -28.49 19.70
CA PHE A 992 -26.09 -29.82 19.37
C PHE A 992 -26.86 -30.41 18.18
N ASN A 993 -26.45 -31.60 17.72
CA ASN A 993 -27.03 -32.19 16.52
C ASN A 993 -28.55 -32.26 16.62
N THR A 994 -29.21 -31.63 15.66
CA THR A 994 -30.66 -31.50 15.59
C THR A 994 -31.18 -32.18 14.32
N TYR A 995 -32.30 -32.88 14.41
CA TYR A 995 -32.92 -33.60 13.29
C TYR A 995 -34.45 -33.41 13.28
N GLY A 996 -35.08 -33.64 12.12
CA GLY A 996 -36.52 -33.48 11.94
C GLY A 996 -36.94 -33.14 10.50
N PRO A 997 -38.25 -32.92 10.26
CA PRO A 997 -38.80 -32.52 8.96
C PRO A 997 -38.16 -31.25 8.39
N ARG A 998 -38.15 -31.08 7.06
CA ARG A 998 -37.51 -29.95 6.32
C ARG A 998 -35.98 -29.90 6.36
N MET A 999 -35.32 -30.83 7.05
CA MET A 999 -33.88 -31.03 6.91
C MET A 999 -33.57 -31.42 5.46
N ASN A 1000 -32.42 -30.99 4.92
CA ASN A 1000 -32.05 -31.35 3.55
C ASN A 1000 -31.89 -32.88 3.45
N ILE A 1001 -32.38 -33.49 2.37
CA ILE A 1001 -32.31 -34.95 2.18
C ILE A 1001 -30.85 -35.38 2.02
N ASP A 1002 -30.09 -34.60 1.26
CA ASP A 1002 -28.65 -34.81 1.03
C ASP A 1002 -27.80 -33.89 1.92
N ASP A 1003 -28.25 -33.64 3.17
CA ASP A 1003 -27.53 -32.82 4.15
C ASP A 1003 -26.13 -33.41 4.47
N GLY A 1004 -25.94 -34.72 4.32
CA GLY A 1004 -24.66 -35.38 4.58
C GLY A 1004 -24.41 -35.71 6.05
N ARG A 1005 -25.33 -35.35 6.95
CA ARG A 1005 -25.34 -35.78 8.35
C ARG A 1005 -25.96 -37.17 8.49
N VAL A 1006 -25.59 -37.89 9.54
CA VAL A 1006 -25.87 -39.34 9.66
C VAL A 1006 -27.37 -39.69 9.66
N VAL A 1007 -28.21 -38.95 10.39
CA VAL A 1007 -29.65 -39.24 10.47
C VAL A 1007 -30.35 -39.04 9.12
N SER A 1008 -30.06 -37.93 8.42
CA SER A 1008 -30.62 -37.69 7.08
C SER A 1008 -30.15 -38.73 6.07
N ASN A 1009 -28.86 -39.09 6.10
CA ASN A 1009 -28.31 -40.07 5.17
C ASN A 1009 -28.93 -41.45 5.38
N PHE A 1010 -29.10 -41.91 6.62
CA PHE A 1010 -29.70 -43.23 6.88
C PHE A 1010 -31.17 -43.28 6.46
N ILE A 1011 -31.96 -42.25 6.75
CA ILE A 1011 -33.36 -42.20 6.31
C ILE A 1011 -33.44 -42.14 4.77
N ALA A 1012 -32.61 -41.32 4.13
CA ALA A 1012 -32.56 -41.22 2.67
C ALA A 1012 -32.14 -42.54 2.02
N GLN A 1013 -31.09 -43.22 2.54
CA GLN A 1013 -30.63 -44.52 2.07
C GLN A 1013 -31.72 -45.59 2.22
N ALA A 1014 -32.37 -45.66 3.39
CA ALA A 1014 -33.48 -46.58 3.62
C ALA A 1014 -34.62 -46.36 2.61
N LEU A 1015 -35.04 -45.11 2.41
CA LEU A 1015 -36.09 -44.74 1.45
C LEU A 1015 -35.71 -45.05 0.00
N ARG A 1016 -34.44 -44.86 -0.39
CA ARG A 1016 -33.91 -45.19 -1.73
C ARG A 1016 -33.64 -46.68 -1.92
N GLY A 1017 -33.68 -47.48 -0.85
CA GLY A 1017 -33.29 -48.90 -0.89
C GLY A 1017 -31.80 -49.14 -1.02
N GLU A 1018 -30.99 -48.17 -0.61
CA GLU A 1018 -29.54 -48.27 -0.51
C GLU A 1018 -29.14 -48.81 0.88
N ALA A 1019 -27.98 -49.46 0.97
CA ALA A 1019 -27.45 -49.92 2.25
C ALA A 1019 -27.11 -48.75 3.20
N LEU A 1020 -27.41 -48.90 4.49
CA LEU A 1020 -27.05 -47.93 5.53
C LEU A 1020 -25.54 -47.94 5.77
N THR A 1021 -24.86 -46.84 5.46
CA THR A 1021 -23.38 -46.80 5.50
C THR A 1021 -22.85 -46.38 6.88
N VAL A 1022 -22.43 -47.34 7.70
CA VAL A 1022 -21.85 -47.11 9.03
C VAL A 1022 -20.33 -47.09 8.97
N GLN A 1023 -19.69 -46.05 9.46
CA GLN A 1023 -18.22 -45.96 9.50
C GLN A 1023 -17.63 -46.83 10.62
N LYS A 1024 -16.61 -47.65 10.32
CA LYS A 1024 -15.91 -48.49 11.29
C LYS A 1024 -15.23 -47.65 12.39
N PRO A 1025 -15.28 -48.05 13.67
CA PRO A 1025 -15.87 -49.29 14.19
C PRO A 1025 -17.39 -49.24 14.44
N GLY A 1026 -18.06 -48.09 14.28
CA GLY A 1026 -19.50 -47.94 14.52
C GLY A 1026 -19.87 -47.62 15.99
N THR A 1027 -18.87 -47.64 16.89
CA THR A 1027 -19.02 -47.37 18.33
C THR A 1027 -18.96 -45.89 18.70
N GLN A 1028 -18.71 -45.00 17.73
CA GLN A 1028 -18.73 -43.56 17.95
C GLN A 1028 -20.15 -43.12 18.34
N THR A 1029 -20.26 -42.31 19.38
CA THR A 1029 -21.54 -41.85 19.92
C THR A 1029 -21.88 -40.45 19.42
N ARG A 1030 -23.17 -40.21 19.23
CA ARG A 1030 -23.73 -38.87 19.01
C ARG A 1030 -25.02 -38.72 19.80
N SER A 1031 -25.29 -37.48 20.16
CA SER A 1031 -26.56 -37.08 20.75
C SER A 1031 -27.46 -36.42 19.70
N PHE A 1032 -28.77 -36.68 19.71
CA PHE A 1032 -29.71 -36.14 18.73
C PHE A 1032 -30.91 -35.46 19.39
N CYS A 1033 -31.10 -34.17 19.11
CA CYS A 1033 -32.23 -33.37 19.58
C CYS A 1033 -33.27 -33.23 18.48
N TYR A 1034 -34.55 -33.45 18.80
CA TYR A 1034 -35.61 -33.25 17.82
C TYR A 1034 -35.90 -31.75 17.65
N VAL A 1035 -36.25 -31.34 16.43
CA VAL A 1035 -36.35 -29.91 16.07
C VAL A 1035 -37.36 -29.12 16.91
N SER A 1036 -38.47 -29.72 17.34
CA SER A 1036 -39.44 -29.01 18.19
C SER A 1036 -38.88 -28.66 19.56
N ASP A 1037 -38.11 -29.57 20.17
CA ASP A 1037 -37.43 -29.33 21.45
C ASP A 1037 -36.36 -28.25 21.29
N MET A 1038 -35.60 -28.29 20.19
CA MET A 1038 -34.62 -27.25 19.86
C MET A 1038 -35.27 -25.87 19.74
N VAL A 1039 -36.38 -25.75 19.01
CA VAL A 1039 -37.12 -24.48 18.87
C VAL A 1039 -37.67 -23.99 20.20
N ASP A 1040 -38.23 -24.89 21.03
CA ASP A 1040 -38.70 -24.54 22.37
C ASP A 1040 -37.56 -24.00 23.24
N GLY A 1041 -36.38 -24.63 23.18
CA GLY A 1041 -35.18 -24.18 23.89
C GLY A 1041 -34.71 -22.79 23.43
N LEU A 1042 -34.67 -22.54 22.12
CA LEU A 1042 -34.29 -21.24 21.56
C LEU A 1042 -35.25 -20.12 21.99
N MET A 1043 -36.56 -20.39 21.99
CA MET A 1043 -37.57 -19.41 22.41
C MET A 1043 -37.47 -19.11 23.91
N ARG A 1044 -37.34 -20.13 24.76
CA ARG A 1044 -37.16 -19.93 26.20
C ARG A 1044 -35.88 -19.16 26.51
N LEU A 1045 -34.80 -19.42 25.80
CA LEU A 1045 -33.55 -18.69 25.97
C LEU A 1045 -33.68 -17.22 25.54
N MET A 1046 -34.41 -16.94 24.45
CA MET A 1046 -34.68 -15.56 24.03
C MET A 1046 -35.45 -14.78 25.10
N GLU A 1047 -36.46 -15.40 25.70
CA GLU A 1047 -37.31 -14.75 26.71
C GLU A 1047 -36.62 -14.63 28.08
N GLY A 1048 -35.77 -15.59 28.45
CA GLY A 1048 -35.04 -15.58 29.73
C GLY A 1048 -33.97 -14.49 29.82
N ASP A 1049 -33.37 -14.30 31.00
CA ASP A 1049 -32.43 -13.20 31.29
C ASP A 1049 -30.94 -13.54 31.12
N GLN A 1050 -30.61 -14.79 30.77
CA GLN A 1050 -29.22 -15.24 30.71
C GLN A 1050 -28.46 -14.67 29.51
N THR A 1051 -27.43 -13.88 29.79
CA THR A 1051 -26.54 -13.33 28.76
C THR A 1051 -25.54 -14.36 28.20
N GLY A 1052 -25.11 -15.33 29.03
CA GLY A 1052 -24.05 -16.26 28.69
C GLY A 1052 -24.47 -17.42 27.75
N PRO A 1053 -23.49 -18.20 27.23
CA PRO A 1053 -23.80 -19.36 26.42
C PRO A 1053 -24.57 -20.41 27.24
N ILE A 1054 -25.52 -21.05 26.57
CA ILE A 1054 -26.32 -22.18 27.05
C ILE A 1054 -26.28 -23.29 26.01
N ASN A 1055 -25.99 -24.52 26.46
CA ASN A 1055 -26.11 -25.71 25.65
C ASN A 1055 -27.59 -26.07 25.44
N ILE A 1056 -27.99 -26.23 24.18
CA ILE A 1056 -29.32 -26.73 23.82
C ILE A 1056 -29.12 -27.99 22.99
N GLY A 1057 -29.60 -29.11 23.53
CA GLY A 1057 -29.43 -30.42 22.91
C GLY A 1057 -30.06 -31.52 23.76
N ASN A 1058 -29.95 -32.75 23.29
CA ASN A 1058 -30.38 -33.93 24.04
C ASN A 1058 -29.17 -34.62 24.65
N PRO A 1059 -29.11 -34.94 25.96
CA PRO A 1059 -27.99 -35.67 26.55
C PRO A 1059 -28.03 -37.18 26.25
N GLY A 1060 -29.10 -37.69 25.62
CA GLY A 1060 -29.20 -39.09 25.19
C GLY A 1060 -28.23 -39.38 24.05
N GLU A 1061 -27.24 -40.24 24.32
CA GLU A 1061 -26.25 -40.70 23.35
C GLU A 1061 -26.64 -42.03 22.71
N PHE A 1062 -26.34 -42.16 21.43
CA PHE A 1062 -26.53 -43.38 20.64
C PHE A 1062 -25.26 -43.66 19.83
N THR A 1063 -24.86 -44.91 19.74
CA THR A 1063 -23.83 -45.36 18.81
C THR A 1063 -24.35 -45.30 17.37
N MET A 1064 -23.46 -45.25 16.38
CA MET A 1064 -23.89 -45.24 14.97
C MET A 1064 -24.54 -46.55 14.56
N VAL A 1065 -24.15 -47.67 15.18
CA VAL A 1065 -24.80 -48.97 14.99
C VAL A 1065 -26.22 -48.97 15.57
N GLU A 1066 -26.40 -48.50 16.82
CA GLU A 1066 -27.75 -48.40 17.42
C GLU A 1066 -28.67 -47.49 16.61
N LEU A 1067 -28.15 -46.38 16.08
CA LEU A 1067 -28.91 -45.51 15.19
C LEU A 1067 -29.29 -46.22 13.88
N ALA A 1068 -28.36 -46.92 13.24
CA ALA A 1068 -28.62 -47.65 11.99
C ALA A 1068 -29.64 -48.78 12.20
N GLU A 1069 -29.52 -49.56 13.27
CA GLU A 1069 -30.49 -50.60 13.66
C GLU A 1069 -31.87 -49.99 13.93
N THR A 1070 -31.94 -48.85 14.63
CA THR A 1070 -33.21 -48.16 14.89
C THR A 1070 -33.86 -47.67 13.60
N VAL A 1071 -33.09 -47.12 12.66
CA VAL A 1071 -33.60 -46.71 11.35
C VAL A 1071 -34.08 -47.91 10.54
N LYS A 1072 -33.30 -49.00 10.51
CA LYS A 1072 -33.68 -50.25 9.86
C LYS A 1072 -35.00 -50.78 10.42
N GLU A 1073 -35.12 -50.90 11.74
CA GLU A 1073 -36.33 -51.37 12.42
C GLU A 1073 -37.57 -50.52 12.09
N LEU A 1074 -37.45 -49.19 12.15
CA LEU A 1074 -38.59 -48.29 12.04
C LEU A 1074 -39.00 -47.94 10.60
N ILE A 1075 -38.07 -47.97 9.66
CA ILE A 1075 -38.28 -47.42 8.31
C ILE A 1075 -38.25 -48.50 7.24
N LYS A 1076 -37.24 -49.38 7.26
CA LYS A 1076 -37.10 -50.43 6.24
C LYS A 1076 -36.38 -51.66 6.82
N PRO A 1077 -37.13 -52.63 7.37
CA PRO A 1077 -36.55 -53.81 8.03
C PRO A 1077 -35.57 -54.61 7.16
N ASP A 1078 -35.78 -54.60 5.84
CA ASP A 1078 -34.96 -55.35 4.88
C ASP A 1078 -33.70 -54.61 4.41
N VAL A 1079 -33.43 -53.38 4.87
CA VAL A 1079 -32.25 -52.62 4.44
C VAL A 1079 -30.97 -53.21 5.02
N GLU A 1080 -29.94 -53.39 4.18
CA GLU A 1080 -28.63 -53.86 4.60
C GLU A 1080 -27.87 -52.74 5.35
N ILE A 1081 -27.09 -53.10 6.38
CA ILE A 1081 -26.14 -52.19 7.05
C ILE A 1081 -24.73 -52.53 6.54
N LYS A 1082 -24.06 -51.57 5.90
CA LYS A 1082 -22.73 -51.75 5.31
C LYS A 1082 -21.67 -50.96 6.08
N MET A 1083 -20.62 -51.65 6.51
CA MET A 1083 -19.50 -51.03 7.23
C MET A 1083 -18.46 -50.44 6.25
N VAL A 1084 -18.18 -49.14 6.35
CA VAL A 1084 -17.24 -48.39 5.49
C VAL A 1084 -16.05 -47.84 6.29
N GLU A 1085 -14.98 -47.42 5.62
CA GLU A 1085 -13.81 -46.80 6.28
C GLU A 1085 -14.15 -45.44 6.92
N ASN A 1086 -13.44 -45.10 8.00
CA ASN A 1086 -13.71 -43.89 8.76
C ASN A 1086 -13.20 -42.62 8.05
N THR A 1087 -13.91 -41.50 8.19
CA THR A 1087 -13.45 -40.21 7.63
C THR A 1087 -12.46 -39.56 8.61
N PRO A 1088 -11.32 -39.00 8.12
CA PRO A 1088 -10.38 -38.27 8.96
C PRO A 1088 -11.04 -37.09 9.71
N ASP A 1089 -10.62 -36.83 10.95
CA ASP A 1089 -11.04 -35.71 11.81
C ASP A 1089 -12.55 -35.65 12.17
N ASP A 1090 -13.25 -36.78 12.20
CA ASP A 1090 -14.59 -36.84 12.81
C ASP A 1090 -14.49 -36.98 14.35
N PRO A 1091 -15.12 -36.10 15.15
CA PRO A 1091 -15.02 -36.15 16.61
C PRO A 1091 -15.45 -37.50 17.17
N ARG A 1092 -14.77 -38.02 18.18
CA ARG A 1092 -15.08 -39.38 18.68
C ARG A 1092 -16.37 -39.44 19.49
N GLN A 1093 -16.62 -38.44 20.32
CA GLN A 1093 -17.79 -38.38 21.23
C GLN A 1093 -18.26 -36.95 21.41
N ARG A 1094 -19.58 -36.74 21.52
CA ARG A 1094 -20.17 -35.41 21.75
C ARG A 1094 -21.52 -35.54 22.46
N LYS A 1095 -21.58 -34.98 23.67
CA LYS A 1095 -22.73 -35.03 24.58
C LYS A 1095 -22.88 -33.69 25.30
N PRO A 1096 -24.03 -33.00 25.14
CA PRO A 1096 -24.26 -31.75 25.85
C PRO A 1096 -24.46 -32.01 27.34
N ASP A 1097 -23.80 -31.22 28.19
CA ASP A 1097 -24.30 -30.97 29.53
C ASP A 1097 -25.40 -29.90 29.44
N ILE A 1098 -26.63 -30.24 29.82
CA ILE A 1098 -27.80 -29.35 29.75
C ILE A 1098 -28.29 -28.91 31.14
N THR A 1099 -27.50 -29.16 32.18
CA THR A 1099 -27.86 -28.81 33.57
C THR A 1099 -28.26 -27.34 33.69
N LYS A 1100 -27.50 -26.45 33.04
CA LYS A 1100 -27.77 -25.01 33.05
C LYS A 1100 -29.09 -24.62 32.37
N ALA A 1101 -29.47 -25.28 31.27
CA ALA A 1101 -30.75 -25.02 30.62
C ALA A 1101 -31.95 -25.46 31.49
N LYS A 1102 -31.79 -26.57 32.22
CA LYS A 1102 -32.79 -27.06 33.18
C LYS A 1102 -32.94 -26.10 34.36
N GLU A 1103 -31.83 -25.69 34.98
CA GLU A 1103 -31.83 -24.85 36.18
C GLU A 1103 -32.33 -23.43 35.89
N VAL A 1104 -31.95 -22.85 34.76
CA VAL A 1104 -32.26 -21.44 34.46
C VAL A 1104 -33.68 -21.26 33.96
N PHE A 1105 -34.14 -22.06 32.99
CA PHE A 1105 -35.42 -21.84 32.31
C PHE A 1105 -36.26 -23.13 32.16
N GLY A 1106 -35.96 -24.14 32.97
CA GLY A 1106 -36.79 -25.34 33.11
C GLY A 1106 -36.93 -26.14 31.81
N TRP A 1107 -35.93 -26.09 30.93
CA TRP A 1107 -35.99 -26.75 29.63
C TRP A 1107 -35.26 -28.09 29.63
N GLU A 1108 -35.92 -29.10 29.07
CA GLU A 1108 -35.34 -30.38 28.72
C GLU A 1108 -36.04 -30.95 27.48
N PRO A 1109 -35.33 -31.74 26.66
CA PRO A 1109 -35.92 -32.38 25.47
C PRO A 1109 -36.93 -33.45 25.87
N LYS A 1110 -38.07 -33.51 25.17
CA LYS A 1110 -39.17 -34.42 25.47
C LYS A 1110 -39.34 -35.51 24.42
N VAL A 1111 -38.99 -35.24 23.18
CA VAL A 1111 -39.21 -36.16 22.07
C VAL A 1111 -38.08 -37.19 22.01
N LYS A 1112 -38.44 -38.47 22.10
CA LYS A 1112 -37.45 -39.56 21.99
C LYS A 1112 -37.06 -39.79 20.53
N LEU A 1113 -35.85 -40.32 20.32
CA LEU A 1113 -35.33 -40.59 18.98
C LEU A 1113 -36.32 -41.43 18.13
N ARG A 1114 -36.83 -42.53 18.71
CA ARG A 1114 -37.81 -43.44 18.08
C ARG A 1114 -39.12 -42.76 17.68
N GLU A 1115 -39.53 -41.69 18.37
CA GLU A 1115 -40.76 -40.94 18.07
C GLU A 1115 -40.53 -39.91 16.95
N GLY A 1116 -39.36 -39.26 16.93
CA GLY A 1116 -39.05 -38.22 15.94
C GLY A 1116 -38.63 -38.76 14.57
N LEU A 1117 -38.04 -39.97 14.49
CA LEU A 1117 -37.57 -40.55 13.22
C LEU A 1117 -38.71 -40.77 12.20
N PRO A 1118 -39.86 -41.37 12.56
CA PRO A 1118 -41.00 -41.52 11.64
C PRO A 1118 -41.52 -40.21 11.06
N LEU A 1119 -41.52 -39.13 11.85
CA LEU A 1119 -41.98 -37.80 11.40
C LEU A 1119 -41.05 -37.20 10.33
N MET A 1120 -39.73 -37.36 10.52
CA MET A 1120 -38.74 -36.93 9.53
C MET A 1120 -38.81 -37.77 8.25
N GLU A 1121 -39.02 -39.08 8.41
CA GLU A 1121 -39.17 -40.01 7.29
C GLU A 1121 -40.41 -39.69 6.45
N GLU A 1122 -41.54 -39.36 7.07
CA GLU A 1122 -42.76 -38.98 6.36
C GLU A 1122 -42.55 -37.74 5.47
N ASP A 1123 -41.89 -36.71 6.00
CA ASP A 1123 -41.52 -35.52 5.23
C ASP A 1123 -40.56 -35.83 4.06
N PHE A 1124 -39.57 -36.70 4.29
CA PHE A 1124 -38.64 -37.11 3.23
C PHE A 1124 -39.35 -37.91 2.14
N ARG A 1125 -40.25 -38.82 2.55
CA ARG A 1125 -41.04 -39.64 1.66
C ARG A 1125 -41.90 -38.79 0.72
N LEU A 1126 -42.60 -37.79 1.28
CA LEU A 1126 -43.42 -36.84 0.51
C LEU A 1126 -42.57 -36.05 -0.50
N ARG A 1127 -41.39 -35.56 -0.10
CA ARG A 1127 -40.49 -34.80 -0.97
C ARG A 1127 -39.80 -35.65 -2.04
N LEU A 1128 -39.62 -36.94 -1.79
CA LEU A 1128 -39.08 -37.91 -2.76
C LEU A 1128 -40.15 -38.54 -3.66
N GLY A 1129 -41.44 -38.28 -3.41
CA GLY A 1129 -42.54 -38.88 -4.17
C GLY A 1129 -42.66 -40.39 -3.98
N VAL A 1130 -42.17 -40.94 -2.87
CA VAL A 1130 -42.25 -42.38 -2.57
C VAL A 1130 -43.61 -42.67 -1.93
N VAL A 1131 -44.35 -43.68 -2.39
CA VAL A 1131 -45.63 -44.07 -1.76
C VAL A 1131 -45.34 -44.91 -0.52
N LYS A 1132 -46.02 -44.62 0.60
CA LYS A 1132 -45.93 -45.44 1.82
C LYS A 1132 -46.53 -46.82 1.49
N LYS A 1133 -45.69 -47.86 1.49
CA LYS A 1133 -46.14 -49.24 1.32
C LYS A 1133 -46.82 -49.74 2.58
#